data_AF-A0A7V3FZA9-F1
#
_entry.id   AF-A0A7V3FZA9-F1
#
_cell.length_a   1.000
_cell.length_b   1.000
_cell.length_c   1.000
_cell.angle_alpha   90.00
_cell.angle_beta   90.00
_cell.angle_gamma   90.00
#
_symmetry.space_group_name_H-M   'P 1'
#
loop_
_entity.id
_entity.type
_entity.pdbx_description
1 polymer ?
#
loop_
_entity_poly.entity_id
_entity_poly.type
_entity_poly.pdbx_seq_one_letter_code
_entity_poly.pdbx_strand_id
1 'polypeptide(L)'
;MNLRTSLALALLVGLGAAVWVVGPQVPPWLGGRPTEEPTVPEIVRVLQDDLTPQAIRKITVRKEGKEILVLTSPTSDTWTLDGSWPTRPEAARQLVERLCNLRPRFRPVKVSRAELDRWGLATPACVLEIEFRAGGRKDIELGIAPADARQFSPPTYARLAGSEEVIELGPGLIELVTRPPTVYRQLRLFEVHEEPREPGSPEKVERLAADRISVYQPEPPLSYTLTRKDEAKADWRLTGPLPTEERVARQTINAIREAFADFWADQFVESKDDLLSCVCMQLAATVDLRLRGLMPQSFLAWRTFRTGLDRPIRLEVERVIHRDEAAERAGVKPKVDRREVVKRVLLIGGLAPRPATAVAGDTQQEYRYARLEDNEQIFITRTTKLSDLLKNLDSLRDPHLADLRTDDIKKVTVRRERGGLILTRVGLQRWQVRPLGGSSTASPIPADSKKVEDLLRALTEATAKDSFLEEVAISAGLVGLPGLGGPAALLLAVHPDRVSRVADTAPDPKVTLEIEVEERDGRKRLLQWNLLRHDGQRRLLAVKHGEKRPTDRDFDFWPTVKTVDDALLVAARRPLQDYRGKLFDLAESDLRKIEVISGKNRTELVQADGKWKMTTPAAVEIDLGQGQRLVSQLISLDPREYFAEQPTEKELADFGLAKSELAVALEYLDKNENKVKREVLRVGSRIGDRKDYYARLDSRDAVFAIGEELHTLVGRDALELLPLEIWSLQADRINRVRVEKAGNPAYTLEKKDGSWKLAEPAPAPALTAKVQELLNALSMPRCQRQVAFDPEKVPGSGLKTPFLRIELTVEGESRPRTLVIGGPHFAGWKRIEGRFTSPGPSGPVCVLLDGVIRQMDRPAQDFLDPVLAAIPAGDLASVQIQQGDRQLTLTRKGETWNATLGGTEFAPDEVNVNALTTTLFSLKADSYADYGPRLDLARFGLDKPFATLTLNTPAKKEVLLLGKEAQKGRRYALLQGRPAVAILNEQDTAVLS
;
A
#
# COMPACT_ATOMS: atom_id res chain seq x y z
N MET A 1 9.79 39.49 115.03
CA MET A 1 8.48 38.94 114.62
C MET A 1 8.38 37.50 115.07
N ASN A 2 7.16 37.09 115.44
CA ASN A 2 6.87 36.15 116.52
C ASN A 2 6.81 34.69 116.02
N LEU A 3 7.55 33.76 116.65
CA LEU A 3 7.76 32.38 116.18
C LEU A 3 6.46 31.57 116.03
N ARG A 4 5.40 31.95 116.75
CA ARG A 4 4.11 31.26 116.70
C ARG A 4 3.45 31.36 115.33
N THR A 5 3.64 32.47 114.61
CA THR A 5 3.03 32.63 113.28
C THR A 5 3.73 31.78 112.23
N SER A 6 5.06 31.62 112.34
CA SER A 6 5.83 30.77 111.41
C SER A 6 5.54 29.28 111.60
N LEU A 7 5.38 28.84 112.86
CA LEU A 7 5.02 27.45 113.17
C LEU A 7 3.60 27.09 112.70
N ALA A 8 2.65 28.03 112.77
CA ALA A 8 1.30 27.81 112.24
C ALA A 8 1.30 27.69 110.70
N LEU A 9 2.13 28.48 110.01
CA LEU A 9 2.22 28.46 108.55
C LEU A 9 2.89 27.20 107.99
N ALA A 10 3.94 26.69 108.66
CA ALA A 10 4.57 25.43 108.27
C ALA A 10 3.63 24.23 108.44
N LEU A 11 2.81 24.24 109.50
CA LEU A 11 1.84 23.17 109.78
C LEU A 11 0.67 23.17 108.76
N LEU A 12 0.28 24.35 108.27
CA LEU A 12 -0.73 24.48 107.21
C LEU A 12 -0.22 24.01 105.84
N VAL A 13 1.03 24.29 105.49
CA VAL A 13 1.63 23.79 104.23
C VAL A 13 1.86 22.27 104.30
N GLY A 14 2.21 21.73 105.47
CA GLY A 14 2.33 20.29 105.70
C GLY A 14 0.99 19.53 105.61
N LEU A 15 -0.10 20.11 106.13
CA LEU A 15 -1.44 19.52 106.02
C LEU A 15 -1.96 19.52 104.57
N GLY A 16 -1.63 20.55 103.78
CA GLY A 16 -2.04 20.64 102.38
C GLY A 16 -1.42 19.56 101.49
N ALA A 17 -0.16 19.18 101.74
CA ALA A 17 0.52 18.13 100.98
C ALA A 17 -0.01 16.72 101.31
N ALA A 18 -0.43 16.47 102.56
CA ALA A 18 -0.94 15.17 102.99
C ALA A 18 -2.33 14.84 102.40
N VAL A 19 -3.19 15.85 102.21
CA VAL A 19 -4.52 15.69 101.59
C VAL A 19 -4.45 15.39 100.08
N TRP A 20 -3.36 15.77 99.41
CA TRP A 20 -3.21 15.54 97.97
C TRP A 20 -2.69 14.14 97.61
N VAL A 21 -1.92 13.51 98.50
CA VAL A 21 -1.35 12.15 98.26
C VAL A 21 -2.27 11.04 98.79
N VAL A 22 -3.11 11.33 99.80
CA VAL A 22 -4.06 10.39 100.38
C VAL A 22 -5.46 10.94 100.15
N GLY A 23 -6.06 10.59 99.00
CA GLY A 23 -7.41 11.02 98.63
C GLY A 23 -8.42 10.80 99.77
N PRO A 24 -9.37 11.72 99.99
CA PRO A 24 -10.15 11.73 101.22
C PRO A 24 -11.26 10.67 101.20
N GLN A 25 -11.10 9.62 102.02
CA GLN A 25 -12.24 8.87 102.56
C GLN A 25 -12.84 9.68 103.71
N VAL A 26 -13.99 10.31 103.48
CA VAL A 26 -14.76 11.02 104.52
C VAL A 26 -16.00 10.18 104.89
N PRO A 27 -16.25 9.90 106.18
CA PRO A 27 -17.44 9.18 106.65
C PRO A 27 -18.76 9.96 106.40
N PRO A 28 -19.91 9.28 106.18
CA PRO A 28 -21.02 9.83 105.38
C PRO A 28 -21.95 10.89 106.02
N TRP A 29 -21.66 11.47 107.19
CA TRP A 29 -22.66 12.22 107.97
C TRP A 29 -22.31 13.67 108.36
N LEU A 30 -21.22 14.27 107.87
CA LEU A 30 -20.73 15.55 108.44
C LEU A 30 -20.20 16.65 107.48
N GLY A 31 -20.49 16.66 106.17
CA GLY A 31 -19.95 17.78 105.36
C GLY A 31 -20.53 18.01 103.97
N GLY A 32 -21.75 18.54 103.90
CA GLY A 32 -22.31 19.26 102.74
C GLY A 32 -22.77 18.42 101.55
N ARG A 33 -24.07 18.47 101.22
CA ARG A 33 -24.59 17.92 99.96
C ARG A 33 -24.01 18.71 98.77
N PRO A 34 -23.37 18.07 97.78
CA PRO A 34 -23.09 18.69 96.48
C PRO A 34 -24.41 18.93 95.73
N THR A 35 -24.53 20.09 95.10
CA THR A 35 -25.59 20.43 94.13
C THR A 35 -25.45 19.52 92.91
N GLU A 36 -26.55 18.87 92.50
CA GLU A 36 -26.63 17.99 91.32
C GLU A 36 -26.28 18.76 90.03
N GLU A 37 -25.42 18.19 89.18
CA GLU A 37 -25.20 18.65 87.80
C GLU A 37 -26.48 18.47 86.96
N PRO A 38 -26.81 19.38 86.03
CA PRO A 38 -27.97 19.22 85.16
C PRO A 38 -27.76 18.03 84.22
N THR A 39 -28.57 16.98 84.38
CA THR A 39 -28.60 15.81 83.48
C THR A 39 -29.08 16.24 82.09
N VAL A 40 -28.24 16.00 81.06
CA VAL A 40 -28.60 16.25 79.65
C VAL A 40 -29.64 15.20 79.21
N PRO A 41 -30.80 15.62 78.65
CA PRO A 41 -31.83 14.73 78.12
C PRO A 41 -31.31 13.67 77.13
N GLU A 42 -31.80 12.43 77.23
CA GLU A 42 -31.27 11.27 76.48
C GLU A 42 -31.38 11.45 74.95
N ILE A 43 -32.49 12.03 74.48
CA ILE A 43 -32.70 12.29 73.05
C ILE A 43 -31.67 13.27 72.47
N VAL A 44 -31.20 14.24 73.28
CA VAL A 44 -30.18 15.19 72.86
C VAL A 44 -28.84 14.49 72.70
N ARG A 45 -28.49 13.60 73.63
CA ARG A 45 -27.27 12.78 73.55
C ARG A 45 -27.28 11.87 72.32
N VAL A 46 -28.41 11.19 72.06
CA VAL A 46 -28.52 10.30 70.88
C VAL A 46 -28.33 11.09 69.58
N LEU A 47 -28.99 12.24 69.43
CA LEU A 47 -28.92 13.04 68.21
C LEU A 47 -27.58 13.78 68.02
N GLN A 48 -26.89 14.17 69.10
CA GLN A 48 -25.65 14.95 69.02
C GLN A 48 -24.38 14.10 69.05
N ASP A 49 -24.35 13.06 69.89
CA ASP A 49 -23.12 12.33 70.23
C ASP A 49 -23.13 10.90 69.65
N ASP A 50 -24.26 10.20 69.67
CA ASP A 50 -24.32 8.79 69.28
C ASP A 50 -24.46 8.59 67.76
N LEU A 51 -25.14 9.50 67.04
CA LEU A 51 -25.35 9.42 65.59
C LEU A 51 -24.13 9.91 64.79
N THR A 52 -23.21 8.98 64.49
CA THR A 52 -22.07 9.22 63.57
C THR A 52 -22.00 8.18 62.45
N PRO A 53 -21.45 8.52 61.24
CA PRO A 53 -21.42 7.58 60.10
C PRO A 53 -20.69 6.27 60.39
N GLN A 54 -19.66 6.32 61.23
CA GLN A 54 -18.88 5.14 61.62
C GLN A 54 -19.61 4.26 62.65
N ALA A 55 -20.47 4.86 63.50
CA ALA A 55 -21.19 4.13 64.53
C ALA A 55 -22.43 3.39 63.99
N ILE A 56 -23.04 3.88 62.91
CA ILE A 56 -24.28 3.30 62.35
C ILE A 56 -23.96 2.06 61.50
N ARG A 57 -24.73 0.99 61.70
CA ARG A 57 -24.67 -0.25 60.90
C ARG A 57 -25.82 -0.35 59.91
N LYS A 58 -27.02 -0.02 60.37
CA LYS A 58 -28.26 -0.17 59.59
C LYS A 58 -29.23 0.96 59.92
N ILE A 59 -29.86 1.50 58.88
CA ILE A 59 -30.91 2.51 58.97
C ILE A 59 -32.15 1.91 58.31
N THR A 60 -33.22 1.76 59.07
CA THR A 60 -34.53 1.34 58.56
C THR A 60 -35.50 2.50 58.74
N VAL A 61 -36.14 2.92 57.65
CA VAL A 61 -37.18 3.95 57.66
C VAL A 61 -38.54 3.28 57.51
N ARG A 62 -39.40 3.47 58.51
CA ARG A 62 -40.79 2.99 58.48
C ARG A 62 -41.77 4.16 58.37
N LYS A 63 -42.73 4.05 57.45
CA LYS A 63 -43.83 5.01 57.27
C LYS A 63 -45.13 4.23 57.24
N GLU A 64 -46.12 4.63 58.05
CA GLU A 64 -47.42 3.92 58.17
C GLU A 64 -47.26 2.41 58.45
N GLY A 65 -46.26 2.04 59.25
CA GLY A 65 -45.97 0.64 59.60
C GLY A 65 -45.28 -0.19 58.51
N LYS A 66 -45.03 0.37 57.31
CA LYS A 66 -44.31 -0.32 56.22
C LYS A 66 -42.85 0.12 56.16
N GLU A 67 -41.95 -0.83 55.90
CA GLU A 67 -40.55 -0.53 55.59
C GLU A 67 -40.44 0.05 54.18
N ILE A 68 -39.95 1.29 54.09
CA ILE A 68 -39.83 2.00 52.81
C ILE A 68 -38.38 2.17 52.35
N LEU A 69 -37.42 2.12 53.27
CA LEU A 69 -35.99 2.18 52.97
C LEU A 69 -35.20 1.39 54.01
N VAL A 70 -34.32 0.51 53.54
CA VAL A 70 -33.33 -0.20 54.35
C VAL A 70 -31.97 0.06 53.75
N LEU A 71 -31.10 0.70 54.52
CA LEU A 71 -29.70 0.91 54.18
C LEU A 71 -28.82 0.18 55.18
N THR A 72 -27.97 -0.70 54.67
CA THR A 72 -27.02 -1.47 55.47
C THR A 72 -25.60 -1.12 55.06
N SER A 73 -24.72 -0.97 56.02
CA SER A 73 -23.32 -0.65 55.78
C SER A 73 -22.43 -1.77 56.32
N PRO A 74 -21.87 -2.64 55.45
CA PRO A 74 -20.94 -3.69 55.89
C PRO A 74 -19.66 -3.08 56.50
N THR A 75 -19.09 -2.09 55.80
CA THR A 75 -17.96 -1.26 56.23
C THR A 75 -18.40 0.20 56.20
N SER A 76 -17.91 1.06 57.12
CA SER A 76 -18.42 2.43 57.37
C SER A 76 -18.60 3.31 56.13
N ASP A 77 -17.90 2.98 55.05
CA ASP A 77 -17.78 3.83 53.86
C ASP A 77 -18.61 3.32 52.68
N THR A 78 -19.16 2.10 52.77
CA THR A 78 -20.00 1.50 51.73
C THR A 78 -21.40 1.23 52.26
N TRP A 79 -22.41 1.71 51.54
CA TRP A 79 -23.82 1.48 51.85
C TRP A 79 -24.46 0.65 50.74
N THR A 80 -25.22 -0.37 51.13
CA THR A 80 -26.03 -1.19 50.22
C THR A 80 -27.50 -1.06 50.56
N LEU A 81 -28.35 -1.16 49.54
CA LEU A 81 -29.78 -1.36 49.72
C LEU A 81 -30.06 -2.79 50.18
N ASP A 82 -31.33 -3.06 50.48
CA ASP A 82 -31.82 -4.40 50.77
C ASP A 82 -31.35 -5.44 49.71
N GLY A 83 -31.03 -6.64 50.18
CA GLY A 83 -30.43 -7.70 49.34
C GLY A 83 -29.00 -7.41 48.85
N SER A 84 -28.24 -6.55 49.52
CA SER A 84 -26.86 -6.16 49.13
C SER A 84 -26.77 -5.44 47.77
N TRP A 85 -27.86 -4.83 47.30
CA TRP A 85 -27.85 -4.12 46.03
C TRP A 85 -26.98 -2.84 46.12
N PRO A 86 -26.13 -2.54 45.12
CA PRO A 86 -25.26 -1.36 45.17
C PRO A 86 -26.05 -0.06 45.21
N THR A 87 -25.68 0.84 46.14
CA THR A 87 -26.22 2.20 46.17
C THR A 87 -25.45 3.12 45.23
N ARG A 88 -26.04 4.26 44.87
CA ARG A 88 -25.32 5.44 44.40
C ARG A 88 -24.53 5.98 45.59
N PRO A 89 -23.19 5.85 45.61
CA PRO A 89 -22.41 6.10 46.83
C PRO A 89 -22.62 7.51 47.38
N GLU A 90 -22.69 8.49 46.50
CA GLU A 90 -22.92 9.90 46.84
C GLU A 90 -24.28 10.14 47.49
N ALA A 91 -25.36 9.59 46.93
CA ALA A 91 -26.71 9.80 47.44
C ALA A 91 -26.91 9.15 48.81
N ALA A 92 -26.37 7.94 49.01
CA ALA A 92 -26.43 7.26 50.29
C ALA A 92 -25.61 8.01 51.37
N ARG A 93 -24.41 8.49 51.02
CA ARG A 93 -23.57 9.26 51.94
C ARG A 93 -24.26 10.55 52.40
N GLN A 94 -24.86 11.30 51.46
CA GLN A 94 -25.56 12.54 51.79
C GLN A 94 -26.75 12.35 52.75
N LEU A 95 -27.49 11.24 52.65
CA LEU A 95 -28.56 10.94 53.60
C LEU A 95 -27.99 10.68 55.01
N VAL A 96 -26.95 9.86 55.10
CA VAL A 96 -26.30 9.47 56.36
C VAL A 96 -25.69 10.70 57.04
N GLU A 97 -24.97 11.54 56.29
CA GLU A 97 -24.38 12.78 56.79
C GLU A 97 -25.44 13.76 57.32
N ARG A 98 -26.59 13.88 56.65
CA ARG A 98 -27.69 14.75 57.11
C ARG A 98 -28.33 14.22 58.39
N LEU A 99 -28.48 12.90 58.54
CA LEU A 99 -28.97 12.28 59.77
C LEU A 99 -28.01 12.45 60.95
N CYS A 100 -26.70 12.36 60.71
CA CYS A 100 -25.67 12.54 61.75
C CYS A 100 -25.48 14.00 62.17
N ASN A 101 -25.95 14.97 61.37
CA ASN A 101 -25.83 16.40 61.65
C ASN A 101 -27.12 17.03 62.19
N LEU A 102 -28.04 16.24 62.73
CA LEU A 102 -29.23 16.76 63.40
C LEU A 102 -28.84 17.45 64.70
N ARG A 103 -28.92 18.79 64.72
CA ARG A 103 -28.63 19.62 65.90
C ARG A 103 -29.92 20.23 66.44
N PRO A 104 -30.41 19.80 67.61
CA PRO A 104 -31.57 20.44 68.21
C PRO A 104 -31.23 21.86 68.65
N ARG A 105 -32.10 22.81 68.30
CA ARG A 105 -31.96 24.24 68.69
C ARG A 105 -32.83 24.61 69.89
N PHE A 106 -33.80 23.77 70.20
CA PHE A 106 -34.78 23.97 71.26
C PHE A 106 -34.51 23.03 72.43
N ARG A 107 -34.85 23.48 73.65
CA ARG A 107 -34.75 22.63 74.83
C ARG A 107 -35.85 21.55 74.78
N PRO A 108 -35.54 20.31 75.19
CA PRO A 108 -36.55 19.26 75.28
C PRO A 108 -37.69 19.66 76.21
N VAL A 109 -38.92 19.40 75.77
CA VAL A 109 -40.12 19.61 76.56
C VAL A 109 -40.54 18.27 77.15
N LYS A 110 -40.83 18.25 78.45
CA LYS A 110 -41.37 17.05 79.11
C LYS A 110 -42.88 16.96 78.82
N VAL A 111 -43.32 15.84 78.27
CA VAL A 111 -44.67 15.65 77.74
C VAL A 111 -45.25 14.33 78.25
N SER A 112 -46.51 14.35 78.70
CA SER A 112 -47.21 13.12 79.08
C SER A 112 -47.77 12.37 77.87
N ARG A 113 -48.03 11.06 78.01
CA ARG A 113 -48.51 10.23 76.89
C ARG A 113 -49.83 10.72 76.26
N ALA A 114 -50.69 11.38 77.04
CA ALA A 114 -51.95 11.95 76.56
C ALA A 114 -51.76 13.20 75.68
N GLU A 115 -50.59 13.84 75.73
CA GLU A 115 -50.30 15.10 75.02
C GLU A 115 -49.55 14.87 73.70
N LEU A 116 -49.19 13.62 73.36
CA LEU A 116 -48.43 13.29 72.15
C LEU A 116 -49.15 13.62 70.84
N ASP A 117 -50.49 13.63 70.83
CA ASP A 117 -51.29 14.03 69.67
C ASP A 117 -50.98 15.47 69.22
N ARG A 118 -50.71 16.39 70.17
CA ARG A 118 -50.40 17.80 69.87
C ARG A 118 -49.13 17.97 69.03
N TRP A 119 -48.22 17.02 69.13
CA TRP A 119 -46.92 17.02 68.44
C TRP A 119 -46.91 16.09 67.22
N GLY A 120 -48.05 15.45 66.90
CA GLY A 120 -48.14 14.44 65.85
C GLY A 120 -47.36 13.17 66.14
N LEU A 121 -47.14 12.85 67.42
CA LEU A 121 -46.33 11.71 67.88
C LEU A 121 -47.17 10.55 68.42
N ALA A 122 -48.49 10.72 68.60
CA ALA A 122 -49.35 9.58 68.96
C ALA A 122 -49.44 8.56 67.83
N THR A 123 -49.46 9.05 66.58
CA THR A 123 -49.28 8.24 65.37
C THR A 123 -48.13 8.89 64.57
N PRO A 124 -46.87 8.49 64.81
CA PRO A 124 -45.72 9.18 64.21
C PRO A 124 -45.77 9.07 62.69
N ALA A 125 -45.48 10.18 62.00
CA ALA A 125 -45.44 10.24 60.55
C ALA A 125 -44.36 9.30 59.97
N CYS A 126 -43.26 9.11 60.71
CA CYS A 126 -42.19 8.18 60.35
C CYS A 126 -41.46 7.70 61.61
N VAL A 127 -40.94 6.47 61.57
CA VAL A 127 -40.04 5.93 62.60
C VAL A 127 -38.70 5.59 61.96
N LEU A 128 -37.62 6.15 62.51
CA LEU A 128 -36.25 5.81 62.15
C LEU A 128 -35.71 4.78 63.13
N GLU A 129 -35.46 3.58 62.66
CA GLU A 129 -34.84 2.51 63.44
C GLU A 129 -33.34 2.48 63.10
N ILE A 130 -32.51 2.79 64.09
CA ILE A 130 -31.06 2.90 63.90
C ILE A 130 -30.38 1.82 64.72
N GLU A 131 -29.67 0.92 64.03
CA GLU A 131 -28.84 -0.10 64.67
C GLU A 131 -27.37 0.33 64.63
N PHE A 132 -26.73 0.30 65.80
CA PHE A 132 -25.33 0.70 65.96
C PHE A 132 -24.39 -0.51 65.85
N ARG A 133 -23.17 -0.28 65.34
CA ARG A 133 -22.12 -1.30 65.23
C ARG A 133 -21.68 -1.85 66.58
N ALA A 134 -21.65 -1.00 67.61
CA ALA A 134 -21.33 -1.38 68.98
C ALA A 134 -22.44 -2.22 69.67
N GLY A 135 -23.57 -2.43 69.00
CA GLY A 135 -24.76 -3.05 69.56
C GLY A 135 -25.73 -2.03 70.16
N GLY A 136 -27.01 -2.40 70.23
CA GLY A 136 -28.10 -1.53 70.62
C GLY A 136 -28.85 -0.94 69.42
N ARG A 137 -30.15 -0.69 69.63
CA ARG A 137 -31.06 -0.10 68.65
C ARG A 137 -31.80 1.06 69.29
N LYS A 138 -31.94 2.16 68.55
CA LYS A 138 -32.70 3.34 68.98
C LYS A 138 -33.75 3.65 67.92
N ASP A 139 -34.98 3.83 68.37
CA ASP A 139 -36.13 4.13 67.52
C ASP A 139 -36.52 5.58 67.74
N ILE A 140 -36.34 6.41 66.71
CA ILE A 140 -36.63 7.84 66.74
C ILE A 140 -37.96 8.05 66.02
N GLU A 141 -38.99 8.41 66.78
CA GLU A 141 -40.31 8.73 66.28
C GLU A 141 -40.33 10.18 65.80
N LEU A 142 -40.72 10.40 64.54
CA LEU A 142 -40.85 11.71 63.93
C LEU A 142 -42.32 12.04 63.69
N GLY A 143 -42.77 13.15 64.27
CA GLY A 143 -44.13 13.66 64.18
C GLY A 143 -44.18 15.05 63.55
N ILE A 144 -45.34 15.42 63.05
CA ILE A 144 -45.66 16.79 62.62
C ILE A 144 -46.94 17.17 63.34
N ALA A 145 -46.92 18.28 64.08
CA ALA A 145 -48.13 18.75 64.76
C ALA A 145 -49.26 18.97 63.74
N PRO A 146 -50.53 18.63 64.08
CA PRO A 146 -51.66 18.87 63.21
C PRO A 146 -51.73 20.36 62.85
N ALA A 147 -51.75 20.66 61.55
CA ALA A 147 -51.43 21.98 61.01
C ALA A 147 -52.35 23.09 61.51
N ASP A 148 -51.76 24.22 61.90
CA ASP A 148 -52.43 25.52 61.85
C ASP A 148 -52.26 26.04 60.41
N ALA A 149 -53.35 26.38 59.71
CA ALA A 149 -53.39 26.58 58.25
C ALA A 149 -52.52 27.75 57.69
N ARG A 150 -51.62 28.32 58.50
CA ARG A 150 -50.78 29.49 58.18
C ARG A 150 -49.26 29.22 58.23
N GLN A 151 -48.80 28.02 58.57
CA GLN A 151 -47.37 27.70 58.57
C GLN A 151 -46.93 27.04 57.25
N PHE A 152 -46.03 27.70 56.52
CA PHE A 152 -45.51 27.22 55.23
C PHE A 152 -44.52 26.04 55.36
N SER A 153 -43.98 25.81 56.56
CA SER A 153 -43.05 24.72 56.84
C SER A 153 -43.23 24.26 58.28
N PRO A 154 -44.06 23.23 58.54
CA PRO A 154 -44.31 22.80 59.90
C PRO A 154 -43.04 22.16 60.49
N PRO A 155 -42.69 22.49 61.75
CA PRO A 155 -41.53 21.89 62.40
C PRO A 155 -41.71 20.38 62.55
N THR A 156 -40.59 19.65 62.52
CA THR A 156 -40.58 18.21 62.77
C THR A 156 -40.29 17.97 64.24
N TYR A 157 -41.16 17.26 64.94
CA TYR A 157 -40.94 16.89 66.33
C TYR A 157 -40.36 15.48 66.39
N ALA A 158 -39.34 15.30 67.23
CA ALA A 158 -38.70 14.02 67.45
C ALA A 158 -38.86 13.57 68.90
N ARG A 159 -39.08 12.27 69.09
CA ARG A 159 -39.13 11.61 70.38
C ARG A 159 -38.39 10.28 70.30
N LEU A 160 -37.63 9.94 71.33
CA LEU A 160 -37.10 8.58 71.44
C LEU A 160 -38.24 7.69 71.91
N ALA A 161 -38.49 6.57 71.22
CA ALA A 161 -39.61 5.68 71.53
C ALA A 161 -39.61 5.31 73.03
N GLY A 162 -40.71 5.61 73.71
CA GLY A 162 -40.88 5.36 75.16
C GLY A 162 -40.40 6.48 76.10
N SER A 163 -39.74 7.53 75.61
CA SER A 163 -39.32 8.69 76.42
C SER A 163 -40.45 9.69 76.66
N GLU A 164 -40.39 10.42 77.78
CA GLU A 164 -41.32 11.53 78.12
C GLU A 164 -40.82 12.89 77.59
N GLU A 165 -39.86 12.91 76.66
CA GLU A 165 -39.21 14.13 76.19
C GLU A 165 -39.38 14.30 74.68
N VAL A 166 -39.92 15.44 74.26
CA VAL A 166 -40.10 15.79 72.84
C VAL A 166 -39.18 16.95 72.50
N ILE A 167 -38.55 16.89 71.33
CA ILE A 167 -37.65 17.92 70.84
C ILE A 167 -38.07 18.39 69.44
N GLU A 168 -37.95 19.69 69.20
CA GLU A 168 -38.22 20.28 67.89
C GLU A 168 -36.95 20.24 67.03
N LEU A 169 -37.09 19.70 65.83
CA LEU A 169 -36.08 19.64 64.77
C LEU A 169 -36.47 20.52 63.59
N GLY A 170 -35.46 20.83 62.76
CA GLY A 170 -35.67 21.60 61.55
C GLY A 170 -36.70 20.95 60.61
N PRO A 171 -37.46 21.74 59.84
CA PRO A 171 -38.47 21.21 58.92
C PRO A 171 -37.83 20.44 57.76
N GLY A 172 -38.61 19.57 57.10
CA GLY A 172 -38.20 18.83 55.90
C GLY A 172 -37.44 17.52 56.16
N LEU A 173 -37.17 17.15 57.42
CA LEU A 173 -36.49 15.91 57.76
C LEU A 173 -37.28 14.66 57.32
N ILE A 174 -38.61 14.66 57.54
CA ILE A 174 -39.48 13.55 57.14
C ILE A 174 -39.45 13.34 55.61
N GLU A 175 -39.47 14.41 54.82
CA GLU A 175 -39.38 14.32 53.36
C GLU A 175 -38.03 13.75 52.90
N LEU A 176 -36.93 14.13 53.56
CA LEU A 176 -35.60 13.63 53.26
C LEU A 176 -35.48 12.12 53.50
N VAL A 177 -35.94 11.64 54.66
CA VAL A 177 -35.80 10.22 55.05
C VAL A 177 -36.79 9.30 54.37
N THR A 178 -37.94 9.83 53.91
CA THR A 178 -38.98 9.04 53.23
C THR A 178 -38.84 9.00 51.70
N ARG A 179 -37.70 9.44 51.14
CA ARG A 179 -37.39 9.30 49.71
C ARG A 179 -37.40 7.83 49.28
N PRO A 180 -37.92 7.51 48.08
CA PRO A 180 -38.01 6.13 47.60
C PRO A 180 -36.61 5.51 47.36
N PRO A 181 -36.45 4.18 47.52
CA PRO A 181 -35.18 3.49 47.30
C PRO A 181 -34.56 3.70 45.91
N THR A 182 -35.35 4.04 44.89
CA THR A 182 -34.91 4.32 43.52
C THR A 182 -33.93 5.49 43.43
N VAL A 183 -34.01 6.46 44.35
CA VAL A 183 -33.07 7.58 44.44
C VAL A 183 -31.66 7.09 44.79
N TYR A 184 -31.57 6.05 45.62
CA TYR A 184 -30.31 5.51 46.11
C TYR A 184 -29.80 4.35 45.26
N ARG A 185 -30.57 3.82 44.31
CA ARG A 185 -30.23 2.58 43.59
C ARG A 185 -29.27 2.83 42.41
N GLN A 186 -28.19 2.05 42.32
CA GLN A 186 -27.31 2.02 41.14
C GLN A 186 -27.84 0.99 40.12
N LEU A 187 -27.97 1.39 38.85
CA LEU A 187 -28.48 0.53 37.78
C LEU A 187 -27.38 -0.25 37.05
N ARG A 188 -26.14 0.27 36.99
CA ARG A 188 -25.00 -0.39 36.34
C ARG A 188 -24.54 -1.61 37.14
N LEU A 189 -24.33 -2.74 36.46
CA LEU A 189 -23.95 -3.99 37.12
C LEU A 189 -22.44 -4.13 37.27
N PHE A 190 -21.64 -3.93 36.22
CA PHE A 190 -20.19 -4.17 36.29
C PHE A 190 -19.37 -2.89 36.42
N GLU A 191 -18.16 -3.00 36.98
CA GLU A 191 -17.18 -1.92 37.01
C GLU A 191 -16.47 -1.82 35.66
N VAL A 192 -16.24 -0.59 35.19
CA VAL A 192 -15.66 -0.31 33.88
C VAL A 192 -14.59 0.79 34.00
N HIS A 193 -13.62 0.76 33.09
CA HIS A 193 -12.64 1.83 32.92
C HIS A 193 -12.68 2.35 31.48
N GLU A 194 -12.34 3.62 31.29
CA GLU A 194 -12.18 4.20 29.96
C GLU A 194 -10.81 3.86 29.39
N GLU A 195 -10.80 3.19 28.24
CA GLU A 195 -9.58 2.87 27.49
C GLU A 195 -9.70 3.42 26.06
N PRO A 196 -8.59 3.81 25.40
CA PRO A 196 -8.60 4.08 23.96
C PRO A 196 -9.14 2.87 23.20
N ARG A 197 -10.01 3.11 22.21
CA ARG A 197 -10.60 2.05 21.38
C ARG A 197 -9.51 1.20 20.73
N GLU A 198 -8.47 1.87 20.24
CA GLU A 198 -7.23 1.29 19.74
C GLU A 198 -6.03 2.09 20.29
N PRO A 199 -4.81 1.50 20.35
CA PRO A 199 -3.62 2.24 20.75
C PRO A 199 -3.42 3.51 19.91
N GLY A 200 -3.50 4.69 20.55
CA GLY A 200 -3.37 5.99 19.89
C GLY A 200 -4.67 6.61 19.35
N SER A 201 -5.82 5.95 19.49
CA SER A 201 -7.11 6.53 19.12
C SER A 201 -7.56 7.61 20.13
N PRO A 202 -8.09 8.77 19.67
CA PRO A 202 -8.72 9.75 20.55
C PRO A 202 -10.09 9.30 21.09
N GLU A 203 -10.70 8.29 20.45
CA GLU A 203 -11.96 7.71 20.89
C GLU A 203 -11.71 6.78 22.09
N LYS A 204 -12.35 7.09 23.21
CA LYS A 204 -12.34 6.25 24.41
C LYS A 204 -13.61 5.41 24.47
N VAL A 205 -13.46 4.15 24.87
CA VAL A 205 -14.55 3.20 25.10
C VAL A 205 -14.49 2.67 26.52
N GLU A 206 -15.66 2.49 27.12
CA GLU A 206 -15.78 1.82 28.42
C GLU A 206 -15.59 0.30 28.24
N ARG A 207 -14.66 -0.30 28.99
CA ARG A 207 -14.42 -1.75 28.98
C ARG A 207 -14.47 -2.32 30.38
N LEU A 208 -14.93 -3.57 30.49
CA LEU A 208 -14.96 -4.31 31.75
C LEU A 208 -13.59 -4.29 32.45
N ALA A 209 -13.61 -3.94 33.73
CA ALA A 209 -12.48 -4.04 34.65
C ALA A 209 -12.49 -5.43 35.32
N ALA A 210 -11.76 -6.38 34.75
CA ALA A 210 -11.70 -7.76 35.24
C ALA A 210 -10.36 -8.43 34.93
N ASP A 211 -10.03 -9.46 35.71
CA ASP A 211 -8.87 -10.33 35.46
C ASP A 211 -9.29 -11.71 34.97
N ARG A 212 -10.54 -12.11 35.21
CA ARG A 212 -11.09 -13.37 34.74
C ARG A 212 -12.57 -13.25 34.42
N ILE A 213 -12.95 -13.83 33.28
CA ILE A 213 -14.31 -13.84 32.75
C ILE A 213 -14.69 -15.29 32.49
N SER A 214 -15.79 -15.73 33.07
CA SER A 214 -16.34 -17.07 32.86
C SER A 214 -17.77 -16.93 32.33
N VAL A 215 -18.03 -17.59 31.21
CA VAL A 215 -19.36 -17.66 30.60
C VAL A 215 -19.79 -19.12 30.55
N TYR A 216 -21.02 -19.38 31.01
CA TYR A 216 -21.63 -20.69 30.95
C TYR A 216 -23.08 -20.57 30.46
N GLN A 217 -23.40 -21.31 29.41
CA GLN A 217 -24.74 -21.49 28.89
C GLN A 217 -25.03 -22.99 28.77
N PRO A 218 -26.18 -23.47 29.27
CA PRO A 218 -26.53 -24.88 29.21
C PRO A 218 -27.05 -25.34 27.84
N GLU A 219 -27.77 -24.47 27.10
CA GLU A 219 -28.39 -24.81 25.81
C GLU A 219 -28.33 -23.66 24.79
N PRO A 220 -27.67 -23.84 23.63
CA PRO A 220 -26.69 -24.91 23.37
C PRO A 220 -25.55 -24.86 24.41
N PRO A 221 -24.95 -26.01 24.79
CA PRO A 221 -23.91 -26.05 25.82
C PRO A 221 -22.69 -25.26 25.37
N LEU A 222 -22.35 -24.22 26.12
CA LEU A 222 -21.21 -23.35 25.89
C LEU A 222 -20.57 -23.00 27.22
N SER A 223 -19.27 -23.24 27.36
CA SER A 223 -18.52 -22.77 28.51
C SER A 223 -17.11 -22.38 28.09
N TYR A 224 -16.66 -21.22 28.53
CA TYR A 224 -15.28 -20.79 28.33
C TYR A 224 -14.83 -19.88 29.47
N THR A 225 -13.51 -19.84 29.67
CA THR A 225 -12.88 -19.00 30.68
C THR A 225 -11.71 -18.24 30.09
N LEU A 226 -11.78 -16.91 30.18
CA LEU A 226 -10.72 -16.00 29.78
C LEU A 226 -10.00 -15.49 31.02
N THR A 227 -8.67 -15.55 31.02
CA THR A 227 -7.84 -15.05 32.13
C THR A 227 -6.81 -14.06 31.61
N ARG A 228 -6.65 -12.93 32.29
CA ARG A 228 -5.64 -11.91 32.03
C ARG A 228 -4.31 -12.32 32.67
N LYS A 229 -3.25 -12.51 31.89
CA LYS A 229 -1.93 -12.96 32.37
C LYS A 229 -1.01 -11.83 32.82
N ASP A 230 -1.16 -10.63 32.24
CA ASP A 230 -0.30 -9.48 32.50
C ASP A 230 -1.12 -8.18 32.41
N GLU A 231 -1.19 -7.44 33.53
CA GLU A 231 -1.97 -6.20 33.63
C GLU A 231 -1.49 -5.11 32.66
N ALA A 232 -0.17 -5.05 32.41
CA ALA A 232 0.43 -4.03 31.56
C ALA A 232 0.27 -4.33 30.06
N LYS A 233 -0.05 -5.59 29.69
CA LYS A 233 -0.11 -6.04 28.29
C LYS A 233 -1.53 -6.34 27.79
N ALA A 234 -2.53 -6.37 28.69
CA ALA A 234 -3.88 -6.81 28.38
C ALA A 234 -3.91 -8.15 27.60
N ASP A 235 -2.99 -9.07 27.92
CA ASP A 235 -2.88 -10.39 27.27
C ASP A 235 -3.89 -11.36 27.90
N TRP A 236 -5.01 -11.54 27.22
CA TRP A 236 -6.09 -12.44 27.62
C TRP A 236 -5.91 -13.81 26.94
N ARG A 237 -5.93 -14.87 27.74
CA ARG A 237 -5.80 -16.26 27.29
C ARG A 237 -7.08 -17.04 27.56
N LEU A 238 -7.43 -17.91 26.62
CA LEU A 238 -8.45 -18.93 26.82
C LEU A 238 -7.84 -20.04 27.67
N THR A 239 -8.34 -20.19 28.90
CA THR A 239 -7.76 -21.05 29.95
C THR A 239 -8.66 -22.21 30.38
N GLY A 240 -9.88 -22.29 29.83
CA GLY A 240 -10.83 -23.36 30.07
C GLY A 240 -11.88 -23.38 28.96
N PRO A 241 -12.39 -24.56 28.56
CA PRO A 241 -12.25 -25.87 29.21
C PRO A 241 -11.02 -26.69 28.77
N LEU A 242 -10.11 -26.11 27.99
CA LEU A 242 -8.95 -26.81 27.42
C LEU A 242 -7.80 -26.97 28.44
N PRO A 243 -7.01 -28.06 28.39
CA PRO A 243 -5.86 -28.27 29.27
C PRO A 243 -4.65 -27.37 28.94
N THR A 244 -4.64 -26.77 27.75
CA THR A 244 -3.58 -25.87 27.26
C THR A 244 -4.13 -24.46 27.05
N GLU A 245 -3.36 -23.45 27.44
CA GLU A 245 -3.74 -22.05 27.26
C GLU A 245 -3.65 -21.64 25.79
N GLU A 246 -4.68 -20.98 25.27
CA GLU A 246 -4.72 -20.52 23.88
C GLU A 246 -4.85 -19.00 23.77
N ARG A 247 -4.38 -18.45 22.64
CA ARG A 247 -4.53 -17.02 22.33
C ARG A 247 -5.95 -16.72 21.88
N VAL A 248 -6.47 -15.58 22.33
CA VAL A 248 -7.80 -15.07 21.96
C VAL A 248 -7.64 -13.91 21.01
N ALA A 249 -8.45 -13.85 19.97
CA ALA A 249 -8.41 -12.74 19.03
C ALA A 249 -8.71 -11.40 19.74
N ARG A 250 -7.86 -10.39 19.53
CA ARG A 250 -7.93 -9.10 20.23
C ARG A 250 -9.28 -8.40 20.08
N GLN A 251 -9.87 -8.45 18.88
CA GLN A 251 -11.19 -7.89 18.62
C GLN A 251 -12.28 -8.63 19.39
N THR A 252 -12.19 -9.96 19.47
CA THR A 252 -13.15 -10.80 20.19
C THR A 252 -13.15 -10.51 21.68
N ILE A 253 -11.96 -10.44 22.31
CA ILE A 253 -11.88 -10.08 23.73
C ILE A 253 -12.36 -8.64 24.00
N ASN A 254 -12.06 -7.68 23.12
CA ASN A 254 -12.55 -6.32 23.27
C ASN A 254 -14.09 -6.27 23.19
N ALA A 255 -14.68 -6.94 22.21
CA ALA A 255 -16.14 -7.04 22.08
C ALA A 255 -16.78 -7.67 23.32
N ILE A 256 -16.19 -8.74 23.88
CA ILE A 256 -16.65 -9.37 25.13
C ILE A 256 -16.60 -8.36 26.28
N ARG A 257 -15.47 -7.65 26.47
CA ARG A 257 -15.33 -6.66 27.54
C ARG A 257 -16.30 -5.48 27.41
N GLU A 258 -16.56 -5.03 26.19
CA GLU A 258 -17.53 -3.97 25.88
C GLU A 258 -18.98 -4.44 26.02
N ALA A 259 -19.25 -5.72 25.75
CA ALA A 259 -20.56 -6.33 25.98
C ALA A 259 -20.88 -6.38 27.47
N PHE A 260 -19.93 -6.81 28.32
CA PHE A 260 -20.08 -6.76 29.77
C PHE A 260 -20.29 -5.34 30.32
N ALA A 261 -19.61 -4.34 29.74
CA ALA A 261 -19.80 -2.93 30.11
C ALA A 261 -21.22 -2.40 29.83
N ASP A 262 -21.92 -3.00 28.85
CA ASP A 262 -23.27 -2.64 28.41
C ASP A 262 -24.39 -3.32 29.22
N PHE A 263 -24.08 -4.08 30.29
CA PHE A 263 -25.09 -4.72 31.14
C PHE A 263 -25.57 -3.81 32.28
N TRP A 264 -26.87 -3.50 32.27
CA TRP A 264 -27.56 -2.64 33.24
C TRP A 264 -28.87 -3.27 33.70
N ALA A 265 -29.28 -2.95 34.93
CA ALA A 265 -30.64 -3.18 35.38
C ALA A 265 -31.54 -2.03 34.88
N ASP A 266 -32.11 -2.17 33.69
CA ASP A 266 -32.98 -1.16 33.07
C ASP A 266 -34.25 -0.91 33.89
N GLN A 267 -34.90 -1.99 34.36
CA GLN A 267 -36.14 -1.92 35.13
C GLN A 267 -36.22 -3.05 36.16
N PHE A 268 -36.64 -2.75 37.38
CA PHE A 268 -36.87 -3.77 38.42
C PHE A 268 -38.32 -4.24 38.39
N VAL A 269 -38.53 -5.52 38.70
CA VAL A 269 -39.86 -6.08 38.85
C VAL A 269 -40.31 -5.86 40.31
N GLU A 270 -41.36 -5.07 40.52
CA GLU A 270 -41.79 -4.62 41.85
C GLU A 270 -42.60 -5.69 42.62
N SER A 271 -43.31 -6.59 41.93
CA SER A 271 -44.08 -7.67 42.57
C SER A 271 -43.93 -9.02 41.86
N LYS A 272 -44.03 -10.14 42.61
CA LYS A 272 -44.11 -11.49 42.02
C LYS A 272 -45.37 -11.66 41.15
N ASP A 273 -46.41 -10.88 41.42
CA ASP A 273 -47.64 -10.84 40.64
C ASP A 273 -47.45 -10.16 39.27
N ASP A 274 -46.47 -9.25 39.11
CA ASP A 274 -46.13 -8.64 37.81
C ASP A 274 -45.46 -9.61 36.83
N LEU A 275 -44.66 -10.56 37.34
CA LEU A 275 -44.11 -11.65 36.54
C LEU A 275 -45.23 -12.57 36.04
N LEU A 276 -46.21 -12.87 36.89
CA LEU A 276 -47.35 -13.69 36.55
C LEU A 276 -48.32 -12.97 35.61
N SER A 277 -48.55 -11.66 35.80
CA SER A 277 -49.45 -10.85 34.98
C SER A 277 -48.90 -10.64 33.56
N CYS A 278 -47.58 -10.41 33.40
CA CYS A 278 -46.93 -10.33 32.10
C CYS A 278 -47.02 -11.64 31.31
N VAL A 279 -46.72 -12.77 31.96
CA VAL A 279 -46.83 -14.10 31.35
C VAL A 279 -48.28 -14.46 31.02
N CYS A 280 -49.24 -14.08 31.88
CA CYS A 280 -50.67 -14.35 31.65
C CYS A 280 -51.29 -13.47 30.54
N MET A 281 -50.91 -12.19 30.42
CA MET A 281 -51.47 -11.29 29.40
C MET A 281 -51.04 -11.66 27.97
N GLN A 282 -49.82 -12.14 27.76
CA GLN A 282 -49.35 -12.56 26.43
C GLN A 282 -49.90 -13.94 26.01
N LEU A 283 -50.14 -14.85 26.96
CA LEU A 283 -50.80 -16.13 26.69
C LEU A 283 -52.31 -15.98 26.42
N ALA A 284 -52.97 -15.03 27.09
CA ALA A 284 -54.38 -14.70 26.87
C ALA A 284 -54.64 -14.09 25.48
N ALA A 285 -53.63 -13.44 24.87
CA ALA A 285 -53.73 -12.92 23.51
C ALA A 285 -53.66 -14.01 22.41
N THR A 286 -53.32 -15.26 22.77
CA THR A 286 -53.14 -16.38 21.83
C THR A 286 -54.13 -17.53 22.00
N VAL A 287 -55.04 -17.48 22.98
CA VAL A 287 -55.96 -18.60 23.28
C VAL A 287 -57.40 -18.11 23.46
N ASP A 288 -58.30 -18.55 22.58
CA ASP A 288 -59.73 -18.25 22.61
C ASP A 288 -60.41 -18.90 23.84
N LEU A 289 -60.74 -18.07 24.83
CA LEU A 289 -61.23 -18.48 26.15
C LEU A 289 -62.73 -18.85 26.12
N ARG A 290 -63.06 -20.03 25.57
CA ARG A 290 -64.42 -20.62 25.62
C ARG A 290 -64.57 -21.93 26.38
N LEU A 291 -63.62 -22.28 27.25
CA LEU A 291 -63.73 -23.47 28.11
C LEU A 291 -63.39 -23.11 29.56
N ARG A 292 -64.38 -22.56 30.28
CA ARG A 292 -64.25 -22.16 31.70
C ARG A 292 -64.57 -23.28 32.72
N GLY A 293 -64.70 -24.53 32.29
CA GLY A 293 -65.23 -25.61 33.14
C GLY A 293 -64.27 -26.73 33.58
N LEU A 294 -63.13 -26.93 32.92
CA LEU A 294 -62.27 -28.09 33.14
C LEU A 294 -60.80 -27.73 32.90
N MET A 295 -60.05 -27.41 33.96
CA MET A 295 -58.58 -27.38 33.91
C MET A 295 -58.00 -27.98 35.21
N PRO A 296 -57.28 -29.11 35.13
CA PRO A 296 -56.60 -29.72 36.28
C PRO A 296 -55.31 -28.99 36.68
N GLN A 297 -54.86 -29.18 37.93
CA GLN A 297 -53.64 -28.61 38.50
C GLN A 297 -52.34 -28.92 37.72
N SER A 298 -52.35 -29.89 36.81
CA SER A 298 -51.23 -30.21 35.91
C SER A 298 -50.92 -29.11 34.87
N PHE A 299 -51.83 -28.16 34.63
CA PHE A 299 -51.57 -26.98 33.81
C PHE A 299 -50.60 -25.99 34.47
N LEU A 300 -50.48 -26.02 35.81
CA LEU A 300 -49.52 -25.18 36.55
C LEU A 300 -48.09 -25.74 36.49
N ALA A 301 -47.91 -27.06 36.35
CA ALA A 301 -46.60 -27.67 36.13
C ALA A 301 -46.05 -27.43 34.70
N TRP A 302 -46.93 -27.16 33.73
CA TRP A 302 -46.53 -26.72 32.39
C TRP A 302 -45.90 -25.30 32.41
N ARG A 303 -46.15 -24.48 33.44
CA ARG A 303 -45.64 -23.09 33.51
C ARG A 303 -44.17 -22.96 33.91
N THR A 304 -43.54 -23.97 34.50
CA THR A 304 -42.10 -23.92 34.83
C THR A 304 -41.20 -24.38 33.67
N PHE A 305 -41.75 -25.03 32.65
CA PHE A 305 -40.99 -25.56 31.51
C PHE A 305 -40.74 -24.55 30.37
N ARG A 306 -41.16 -23.28 30.50
CA ARG A 306 -40.92 -22.22 29.50
C ARG A 306 -40.39 -20.90 30.07
N THR A 307 -39.97 -20.87 31.32
CA THR A 307 -39.46 -19.66 32.00
C THR A 307 -37.95 -19.65 32.21
N GLY A 308 -37.20 -20.64 31.70
CA GLY A 308 -35.73 -20.69 31.71
C GLY A 308 -35.04 -20.42 33.06
N LEU A 309 -35.77 -20.61 34.15
CA LEU A 309 -35.33 -20.39 35.54
C LEU A 309 -34.50 -21.57 36.08
N ASP A 310 -34.65 -22.75 35.50
CA ASP A 310 -33.96 -23.99 35.86
C ASP A 310 -32.57 -24.12 35.22
N ARG A 311 -32.33 -23.42 34.10
CA ARG A 311 -31.10 -23.48 33.31
C ARG A 311 -30.63 -22.07 32.87
N PRO A 312 -30.27 -21.17 33.81
CA PRO A 312 -29.88 -19.81 33.48
C PRO A 312 -28.51 -19.77 32.78
N ILE A 313 -28.31 -18.76 31.92
CA ILE A 313 -26.97 -18.39 31.45
C ILE A 313 -26.27 -17.72 32.62
N ARG A 314 -25.10 -18.24 33.00
CA ARG A 314 -24.28 -17.71 34.09
C ARG A 314 -23.15 -16.91 33.51
N LEU A 315 -23.08 -15.65 33.92
CA LEU A 315 -21.98 -14.74 33.64
C LEU A 315 -21.26 -14.45 34.95
N GLU A 316 -19.97 -14.77 35.00
CA GLU A 316 -19.14 -14.61 36.20
C GLU A 316 -17.90 -13.77 35.89
N VAL A 317 -17.67 -12.78 36.74
CA VAL A 317 -16.55 -11.85 36.62
C VAL A 317 -15.78 -11.83 37.94
N GLU A 318 -14.47 -12.09 37.87
CA GLU A 318 -13.56 -12.04 39.00
C GLU A 318 -12.49 -10.94 38.81
N ARG A 319 -12.09 -10.32 39.91
CA ARG A 319 -11.00 -9.34 39.98
C ARG A 319 -10.03 -9.73 41.08
N VAL A 320 -8.75 -9.50 40.83
CA VAL A 320 -7.70 -9.67 41.82
C VAL A 320 -7.52 -8.35 42.57
N ILE A 321 -7.69 -8.36 43.90
CA ILE A 321 -7.44 -7.18 44.74
C ILE A 321 -6.09 -7.37 45.45
N HIS A 322 -5.17 -6.44 45.23
CA HIS A 322 -3.93 -6.36 45.99
C HIS A 322 -4.23 -5.66 47.32
N ARG A 323 -4.09 -6.37 48.45
CA ARG A 323 -4.51 -5.87 49.77
C ARG A 323 -3.44 -5.04 50.51
N ASP A 324 -2.34 -4.67 49.87
CA ASP A 324 -1.21 -4.08 50.59
C ASP A 324 -0.66 -2.82 49.90
N GLU A 325 -1.35 -1.69 50.12
CA GLU A 325 -0.88 -0.35 49.67
C GLU A 325 0.49 0.02 50.26
N ALA A 326 0.92 -0.63 51.36
CA ALA A 326 2.22 -0.38 51.98
C ALA A 326 3.36 -1.09 51.23
N ALA A 327 3.12 -2.28 50.65
CA ALA A 327 4.09 -2.99 49.82
C ALA A 327 4.36 -2.27 48.48
N GLU A 328 3.32 -1.63 47.92
CA GLU A 328 3.41 -0.86 46.69
C GLU A 328 4.27 0.40 46.85
N ARG A 329 4.16 1.09 48.00
CA ARG A 329 5.05 2.22 48.35
C ARG A 329 6.50 1.80 48.63
N ALA A 330 6.75 0.53 48.90
CA ALA A 330 8.07 -0.03 49.17
C ALA A 330 8.75 -0.69 47.95
N GLY A 331 8.10 -0.69 46.77
CA GLY A 331 8.66 -1.27 45.54
C GLY A 331 8.75 -2.80 45.51
N VAL A 332 8.05 -3.49 46.42
CA VAL A 332 7.99 -4.95 46.46
C VAL A 332 6.71 -5.41 45.77
N LYS A 333 6.79 -6.43 44.89
CA LYS A 333 5.60 -7.01 44.25
C LYS A 333 4.62 -7.51 45.33
N PRO A 334 3.40 -6.98 45.43
CA PRO A 334 2.44 -7.43 46.42
C PRO A 334 2.09 -8.91 46.18
N LYS A 335 2.11 -9.71 47.25
CA LYS A 335 1.70 -11.12 47.19
C LYS A 335 0.19 -11.17 47.01
N VAL A 336 -0.28 -11.92 46.00
CA VAL A 336 -1.71 -12.05 45.70
C VAL A 336 -2.36 -12.90 46.80
N ASP A 337 -3.08 -12.26 47.73
CA ASP A 337 -3.61 -12.95 48.91
C ASP A 337 -5.09 -13.37 48.81
N ARG A 338 -5.89 -12.81 47.87
CA ARG A 338 -7.27 -13.30 47.64
C ARG A 338 -7.86 -12.83 46.31
N ARG A 339 -8.57 -13.74 45.62
CA ARG A 339 -9.47 -13.41 44.51
C ARG A 339 -10.85 -13.14 45.09
N GLU A 340 -11.47 -12.04 44.69
CA GLU A 340 -12.85 -11.74 45.06
C GLU A 340 -13.72 -11.92 43.82
N VAL A 341 -14.77 -12.75 43.95
CA VAL A 341 -15.80 -12.87 42.91
C VAL A 341 -16.57 -11.56 42.95
N VAL A 342 -16.40 -10.74 41.92
CA VAL A 342 -16.97 -9.39 41.88
C VAL A 342 -18.48 -9.50 41.73
N LYS A 343 -18.96 -10.24 40.71
CA LYS A 343 -20.39 -10.47 40.46
C LYS A 343 -20.67 -11.76 39.71
N ARG A 344 -21.80 -12.41 40.06
CA ARG A 344 -22.41 -13.53 39.33
C ARG A 344 -23.81 -13.15 38.89
N VAL A 345 -24.01 -13.01 37.58
CA VAL A 345 -25.29 -12.65 36.98
C VAL A 345 -25.90 -13.89 36.34
N LEU A 346 -27.16 -14.16 36.69
CA LEU A 346 -27.95 -15.24 36.14
C LEU A 346 -28.99 -14.64 35.20
N LEU A 347 -28.79 -14.83 33.90
CA LEU A 347 -29.80 -14.47 32.90
C LEU A 347 -30.80 -15.61 32.78
N ILE A 348 -32.06 -15.27 33.01
CA ILE A 348 -33.17 -16.20 33.06
C ILE A 348 -33.70 -16.36 31.62
N GLY A 349 -33.79 -17.60 31.14
CA GLY A 349 -34.33 -17.87 29.79
C GLY A 349 -35.85 -17.65 29.72
N GLY A 350 -36.46 -17.60 28.53
CA GLY A 350 -37.92 -17.49 28.38
C GLY A 350 -38.38 -16.38 27.43
N LEU A 351 -39.66 -16.02 27.48
CA LEU A 351 -40.24 -14.95 26.67
C LEU A 351 -39.61 -13.59 27.05
N ALA A 352 -39.16 -12.82 26.05
CA ALA A 352 -38.52 -11.53 26.27
C ALA A 352 -39.48 -10.54 26.99
N PRO A 353 -39.07 -9.89 28.09
CA PRO A 353 -39.87 -8.82 28.70
C PRO A 353 -40.09 -7.66 27.74
N ARG A 354 -41.22 -6.97 27.89
CA ARG A 354 -41.46 -5.66 27.29
C ARG A 354 -41.41 -4.61 28.40
N PRO A 355 -40.34 -3.82 28.52
CA PRO A 355 -40.26 -2.81 29.56
C PRO A 355 -41.33 -1.74 29.36
N ALA A 356 -41.83 -1.16 30.46
CA ALA A 356 -42.91 -0.17 30.42
C ALA A 356 -42.53 1.12 29.66
N THR A 357 -41.23 1.37 29.51
CA THR A 357 -40.63 2.50 28.82
C THR A 357 -40.31 2.25 27.34
N ALA A 358 -40.62 1.07 26.79
CA ALA A 358 -40.37 0.77 25.37
C ALA A 358 -41.30 1.58 24.45
N VAL A 359 -40.71 2.43 23.58
CA VAL A 359 -41.46 3.19 22.58
C VAL A 359 -41.95 2.24 21.47
N ALA A 360 -43.20 2.41 21.02
CA ALA A 360 -43.76 1.62 19.92
C ALA A 360 -42.97 1.89 18.61
N GLY A 361 -42.11 0.95 18.23
CA GLY A 361 -41.21 1.07 17.06
C GLY A 361 -39.81 0.47 17.28
N ASP A 362 -39.44 0.17 18.53
CA ASP A 362 -38.13 -0.39 18.90
C ASP A 362 -38.13 -1.93 18.80
N THR A 363 -38.24 -2.46 17.57
CA THR A 363 -38.28 -3.91 17.30
C THR A 363 -36.91 -4.61 17.32
N GLN A 364 -35.80 -3.88 17.53
CA GLN A 364 -34.45 -4.45 17.50
C GLN A 364 -33.82 -4.71 18.87
N GLN A 365 -34.38 -4.23 19.98
CA GLN A 365 -33.78 -4.40 21.30
C GLN A 365 -34.35 -5.63 22.02
N GLU A 366 -33.53 -6.69 22.13
CA GLU A 366 -33.86 -7.89 22.88
C GLU A 366 -33.56 -7.65 24.38
N TYR A 367 -34.55 -7.91 25.24
CA TYR A 367 -34.42 -7.81 26.69
C TYR A 367 -34.51 -9.19 27.33
N ARG A 368 -33.90 -9.38 28.51
CA ARG A 368 -34.03 -10.59 29.32
C ARG A 368 -34.22 -10.27 30.79
N TYR A 369 -34.91 -11.17 31.49
CA TYR A 369 -34.93 -11.15 32.95
C TYR A 369 -33.58 -11.64 33.49
N ALA A 370 -33.12 -11.01 34.56
CA ALA A 370 -31.86 -11.31 35.20
C ALA A 370 -31.98 -11.16 36.72
N ARG A 371 -31.14 -11.88 37.45
CA ARG A 371 -30.92 -11.68 38.88
C ARG A 371 -29.46 -11.86 39.21
N LEU A 372 -29.04 -11.31 40.35
CA LEU A 372 -27.74 -11.66 40.91
C LEU A 372 -27.86 -13.02 41.63
N GLU A 373 -26.80 -13.82 41.63
CA GLU A 373 -26.85 -15.14 42.26
C GLU A 373 -27.21 -15.07 43.75
N ASP A 374 -26.67 -14.06 44.44
CA ASP A 374 -26.82 -13.80 45.87
C ASP A 374 -27.94 -12.77 46.20
N ASN A 375 -28.80 -12.41 45.22
CA ASN A 375 -29.94 -11.50 45.42
C ASN A 375 -31.22 -12.04 44.74
N GLU A 376 -32.35 -12.03 45.46
CA GLU A 376 -33.65 -12.50 44.94
C GLU A 376 -34.37 -11.51 44.02
N GLN A 377 -33.95 -10.24 43.98
CA GLN A 377 -34.55 -9.22 43.13
C GLN A 377 -34.33 -9.52 41.64
N ILE A 378 -35.42 -9.55 40.89
CA ILE A 378 -35.42 -9.75 39.44
C ILE A 378 -35.48 -8.38 38.76
N PHE A 379 -34.63 -8.20 37.75
CA PHE A 379 -34.59 -7.01 36.91
C PHE A 379 -34.55 -7.38 35.43
N ILE A 380 -34.89 -6.43 34.58
CA ILE A 380 -34.82 -6.51 33.13
C ILE A 380 -33.49 -5.87 32.70
N THR A 381 -32.75 -6.54 31.83
CA THR A 381 -31.52 -6.04 31.19
C THR A 381 -31.66 -6.10 29.68
N ARG A 382 -31.12 -5.10 28.98
CA ARG A 382 -30.83 -5.20 27.54
C ARG A 382 -29.85 -6.33 27.27
N THR A 383 -30.01 -6.97 26.11
CA THR A 383 -29.16 -8.08 25.65
C THR A 383 -28.63 -7.85 24.23
N THR A 384 -28.60 -6.59 23.80
CA THR A 384 -28.07 -6.11 22.50
C THR A 384 -26.70 -6.69 22.16
N LYS A 385 -25.80 -6.80 23.14
CA LYS A 385 -24.45 -7.37 23.00
C LYS A 385 -24.29 -8.77 23.61
N LEU A 386 -25.38 -9.44 23.98
CA LEU A 386 -25.30 -10.78 24.57
C LEU A 386 -24.72 -11.81 23.59
N SER A 387 -24.99 -11.65 22.29
CA SER A 387 -24.39 -12.49 21.24
C SER A 387 -22.86 -12.42 21.20
N ASP A 388 -22.25 -11.30 21.60
CA ASP A 388 -20.79 -11.18 21.71
C ASP A 388 -20.21 -12.03 22.86
N LEU A 389 -21.01 -12.29 23.90
CA LEU A 389 -20.64 -13.17 25.02
C LEU A 389 -20.90 -14.64 24.74
N LEU A 390 -21.88 -14.97 23.90
CA LEU A 390 -22.29 -16.34 23.59
C LEU A 390 -21.63 -16.91 22.32
N LYS A 391 -20.40 -16.45 22.03
CA LYS A 391 -19.57 -16.93 20.93
C LYS A 391 -19.11 -18.37 21.18
N ASN A 392 -19.16 -19.21 20.14
CA ASN A 392 -18.68 -20.59 20.23
C ASN A 392 -17.16 -20.63 20.54
N LEU A 393 -16.67 -21.73 21.10
CA LEU A 393 -15.27 -21.85 21.53
C LEU A 393 -14.27 -21.57 20.40
N ASP A 394 -14.55 -22.03 19.18
CA ASP A 394 -13.64 -21.85 18.04
C ASP A 394 -13.54 -20.39 17.59
N SER A 395 -14.63 -19.62 17.65
CA SER A 395 -14.60 -18.18 17.31
C SER A 395 -13.89 -17.30 18.35
N LEU A 396 -13.61 -17.85 19.54
CA LEU A 396 -12.80 -17.17 20.56
C LEU A 396 -11.30 -17.28 20.26
N ARG A 397 -10.87 -18.35 19.61
CA ARG A 397 -9.45 -18.62 19.32
C ARG A 397 -8.93 -17.63 18.29
N ASP A 398 -7.69 -17.17 18.47
CA ASP A 398 -6.99 -16.48 17.37
C ASP A 398 -6.64 -17.52 16.29
N PRO A 399 -7.21 -17.40 15.08
CA PRO A 399 -6.92 -18.35 14.00
C PRO A 399 -5.47 -18.24 13.53
N HIS A 400 -4.77 -17.11 13.76
CA HIS A 400 -3.40 -16.93 13.30
C HIS A 400 -2.39 -17.66 14.19
N LEU A 401 -1.31 -18.15 13.59
CA LEU A 401 -0.22 -18.82 14.32
C LEU A 401 0.46 -17.89 15.33
N ALA A 402 0.60 -16.61 15.01
CA ALA A 402 1.19 -15.58 15.87
C ALA A 402 0.64 -14.18 15.51
N ASP A 403 0.67 -13.25 16.46
CA ASP A 403 0.39 -11.83 16.19
C ASP A 403 1.59 -11.24 15.45
N LEU A 404 1.56 -11.24 14.11
CA LEU A 404 2.64 -10.77 13.26
C LEU A 404 2.17 -9.65 12.35
N ARG A 405 2.94 -8.57 12.29
CA ARG A 405 2.78 -7.51 11.29
C ARG A 405 4.01 -7.46 10.41
N THR A 406 3.80 -7.26 9.11
CA THR A 406 4.87 -7.13 8.11
C THR A 406 5.90 -6.08 8.53
N ASP A 407 5.46 -4.96 9.13
CA ASP A 407 6.33 -3.87 9.56
C ASP A 407 7.25 -4.21 10.75
N ASP A 408 6.84 -5.18 11.57
CA ASP A 408 7.57 -5.58 12.76
C ASP A 408 8.64 -6.64 12.40
N ILE A 409 8.51 -7.34 11.27
CA ILE A 409 9.48 -8.35 10.83
C ILE A 409 10.75 -7.67 10.31
N LYS A 410 11.90 -8.00 10.91
CA LYS A 410 13.23 -7.48 10.53
C LYS A 410 14.10 -8.49 9.81
N LYS A 411 13.92 -9.78 10.12
CA LYS A 411 14.74 -10.85 9.54
C LYS A 411 13.95 -12.15 9.48
N VAL A 412 14.09 -12.87 8.38
CA VAL A 412 13.54 -14.22 8.20
C VAL A 412 14.67 -15.14 7.78
N THR A 413 14.96 -16.15 8.58
CA THR A 413 15.94 -17.18 8.26
C THR A 413 15.20 -18.46 7.90
N VAL A 414 15.47 -18.97 6.71
CA VAL A 414 14.87 -20.19 6.18
C VAL A 414 15.97 -21.26 6.10
N ARG A 415 15.83 -22.32 6.90
CA ARG A 415 16.71 -23.50 6.85
C ARG A 415 15.99 -24.66 6.18
N ARG A 416 16.69 -25.40 5.32
CA ARG A 416 16.18 -26.57 4.58
C ARG A 416 17.20 -27.70 4.64
N GLU A 417 16.80 -28.92 4.28
CA GLU A 417 17.71 -30.07 4.21
C GLU A 417 18.93 -29.83 3.28
N ARG A 418 18.72 -29.11 2.17
CA ARG A 418 19.78 -28.72 1.22
C ARG A 418 19.85 -27.20 1.12
N GLY A 419 20.58 -26.58 2.03
CA GLY A 419 20.85 -25.13 2.04
C GLY A 419 19.82 -24.30 2.79
N GLY A 420 19.78 -23.01 2.49
CA GLY A 420 18.89 -22.06 3.14
C GLY A 420 19.17 -20.64 2.71
N LEU A 421 18.36 -19.71 3.20
CA LEU A 421 18.52 -18.29 2.91
C LEU A 421 18.19 -17.44 4.13
N ILE A 422 18.71 -16.23 4.15
CA ILE A 422 18.42 -15.22 5.15
C ILE A 422 17.94 -13.98 4.43
N LEU A 423 16.71 -13.56 4.74
CA LEU A 423 16.16 -12.28 4.33
C LEU A 423 16.34 -11.29 5.47
N THR A 424 16.95 -10.15 5.18
CA THR A 424 17.19 -9.08 6.17
C THR A 424 16.63 -7.77 5.65
N ARG A 425 15.85 -7.07 6.47
CA ARG A 425 15.31 -5.76 6.16
C ARG A 425 16.35 -4.68 6.38
N VAL A 426 16.52 -3.79 5.41
CA VAL A 426 17.47 -2.69 5.43
C VAL A 426 16.72 -1.37 5.19
N GLY A 427 16.53 -0.60 6.26
CA GLY A 427 15.66 0.59 6.24
C GLY A 427 14.17 0.23 6.28
N LEU A 428 13.30 1.11 5.77
CA LEU A 428 11.85 0.95 5.91
C LEU A 428 11.23 -0.10 4.98
N GLN A 429 11.73 -0.31 3.76
CA GLN A 429 11.05 -1.17 2.77
C GLN A 429 11.97 -2.09 1.95
N ARG A 430 13.29 -2.03 2.15
CA ARG A 430 14.22 -2.83 1.32
C ARG A 430 14.58 -4.13 2.02
N TRP A 431 14.69 -5.18 1.23
CA TRP A 431 15.11 -6.49 1.69
C TRP A 431 16.35 -6.95 0.94
N GLN A 432 17.19 -7.68 1.64
CA GLN A 432 18.38 -8.32 1.08
C GLN A 432 18.30 -9.82 1.34
N VAL A 433 18.77 -10.60 0.38
CA VAL A 433 18.85 -12.06 0.47
C VAL A 433 20.30 -12.51 0.51
N ARG A 434 20.61 -13.50 1.34
CA ARG A 434 21.92 -14.15 1.35
C ARG A 434 21.80 -15.65 1.59
N PRO A 435 22.74 -16.47 1.09
CA PRO A 435 22.76 -17.90 1.40
C PRO A 435 23.03 -18.12 2.89
N LEU A 436 22.35 -19.11 3.46
CA LEU A 436 22.58 -19.55 4.83
C LEU A 436 23.93 -20.29 4.91
N GLY A 437 24.85 -19.83 5.76
CA GLY A 437 26.20 -20.40 5.90
C GLY A 437 27.28 -19.74 5.04
N GLY A 438 26.93 -18.74 4.20
CA GLY A 438 27.92 -17.91 3.51
C GLY A 438 28.63 -16.94 4.45
N SER A 439 29.82 -16.46 4.05
CA SER A 439 30.59 -15.46 4.81
C SER A 439 29.73 -14.25 5.18
N SER A 440 29.89 -13.75 6.41
CA SER A 440 29.23 -12.51 6.87
C SER A 440 29.66 -11.26 6.09
N THR A 441 30.73 -11.37 5.27
CA THR A 441 31.27 -10.32 4.40
C THR A 441 30.74 -10.37 2.97
N ALA A 442 29.88 -11.33 2.62
CA ALA A 442 29.32 -11.45 1.26
C ALA A 442 28.54 -10.19 0.88
N SER A 443 28.74 -9.69 -0.35
CA SER A 443 28.05 -8.50 -0.84
C SER A 443 26.53 -8.64 -0.72
N PRO A 444 25.82 -7.64 -0.19
CA PRO A 444 24.38 -7.69 -0.03
C PRO A 444 23.67 -7.80 -1.38
N ILE A 445 22.87 -8.85 -1.57
CA ILE A 445 22.07 -9.03 -2.80
C ILE A 445 20.68 -8.44 -2.54
N PRO A 446 20.23 -7.43 -3.32
CA PRO A 446 18.86 -6.96 -3.25
C PRO A 446 17.88 -8.12 -3.45
N ALA A 447 16.86 -8.21 -2.60
CA ALA A 447 15.82 -9.22 -2.73
C ALA A 447 14.67 -8.71 -3.63
N ASP A 448 13.99 -9.62 -4.33
CA ASP A 448 12.78 -9.29 -5.07
C ASP A 448 11.66 -8.95 -4.09
N SER A 449 11.20 -7.69 -4.12
CA SER A 449 10.21 -7.16 -3.19
C SER A 449 8.90 -7.95 -3.21
N LYS A 450 8.42 -8.34 -4.40
CA LYS A 450 7.16 -9.08 -4.55
C LYS A 450 7.29 -10.47 -3.94
N LYS A 451 8.41 -11.14 -4.18
CA LYS A 451 8.66 -12.49 -3.65
C LYS A 451 8.83 -12.48 -2.14
N VAL A 452 9.45 -11.43 -1.59
CA VAL A 452 9.54 -11.23 -0.13
C VAL A 452 8.16 -10.91 0.45
N GLU A 453 7.39 -10.02 -0.15
CA GLU A 453 6.02 -9.71 0.26
C GLU A 453 5.11 -10.94 0.26
N ASP A 454 5.22 -11.81 -0.75
CA ASP A 454 4.51 -13.10 -0.79
C ASP A 454 4.84 -13.95 0.45
N LEU A 455 6.12 -14.04 0.83
CA LEU A 455 6.55 -14.81 2.01
C LEU A 455 6.08 -14.14 3.30
N LEU A 456 6.25 -12.83 3.44
CA LEU A 456 5.82 -12.11 4.64
C LEU A 456 4.30 -12.21 4.82
N ARG A 457 3.54 -12.10 3.72
CA ARG A 457 2.09 -12.31 3.72
C ARG A 457 1.73 -13.73 4.15
N ALA A 458 2.39 -14.74 3.58
CA ALA A 458 2.18 -16.13 3.97
C ALA A 458 2.54 -16.39 5.45
N LEU A 459 3.49 -15.64 6.02
CA LEU A 459 3.79 -15.66 7.46
C LEU A 459 2.67 -15.00 8.28
N THR A 460 2.22 -13.80 7.90
CA THR A 460 1.22 -13.06 8.67
C THR A 460 -0.19 -13.64 8.56
N GLU A 461 -0.53 -14.23 7.42
CA GLU A 461 -1.85 -14.82 7.13
C GLU A 461 -1.90 -16.33 7.45
N ALA A 462 -0.84 -16.90 8.02
CA ALA A 462 -0.82 -18.32 8.40
C ALA A 462 -1.87 -18.60 9.48
N THR A 463 -2.99 -19.20 9.06
CA THR A 463 -4.08 -19.61 9.94
C THR A 463 -4.07 -21.10 10.22
N ALA A 464 -4.35 -21.46 11.47
CA ALA A 464 -4.59 -22.84 11.88
C ALA A 464 -5.99 -23.25 11.42
N LYS A 465 -6.08 -24.29 10.57
CA LYS A 465 -7.36 -24.75 10.02
C LYS A 465 -8.09 -25.71 10.97
N ASP A 466 -7.37 -26.68 11.54
CA ASP A 466 -7.93 -27.64 12.50
C ASP A 466 -6.96 -27.88 13.67
N SER A 467 -7.49 -27.89 14.89
CA SER A 467 -6.76 -28.48 16.01
C SER A 467 -6.68 -29.99 15.76
N PHE A 468 -5.46 -30.52 15.67
CA PHE A 468 -5.07 -31.95 15.51
C PHE A 468 -5.88 -32.94 16.39
N LEU A 469 -6.63 -32.45 17.39
CA LEU A 469 -7.48 -33.19 18.29
C LEU A 469 -8.66 -33.92 17.62
N GLU A 470 -9.23 -33.42 16.52
CA GLU A 470 -10.32 -34.14 15.82
C GLU A 470 -9.79 -35.34 15.02
N GLU A 471 -8.66 -35.21 14.33
CA GLU A 471 -8.07 -36.32 13.57
C GLU A 471 -7.51 -37.43 14.47
N VAL A 472 -7.00 -37.11 15.67
CA VAL A 472 -6.62 -38.12 16.67
C VAL A 472 -7.85 -38.85 17.21
N ALA A 473 -8.97 -38.16 17.43
CA ALA A 473 -10.22 -38.80 17.85
C ALA A 473 -10.83 -39.70 16.77
N ILE A 474 -10.71 -39.31 15.49
CA ILE A 474 -11.15 -40.10 14.33
C ILE A 474 -10.24 -41.32 14.13
N SER A 475 -8.92 -41.16 14.21
CA SER A 475 -7.95 -42.27 14.06
C SER A 475 -7.94 -43.25 15.23
N ALA A 476 -8.39 -42.83 16.42
CA ALA A 476 -8.63 -43.70 17.56
C ALA A 476 -9.98 -44.45 17.52
N GLY A 477 -10.79 -44.29 16.46
CA GLY A 477 -12.04 -45.03 16.28
C GLY A 477 -13.18 -44.62 17.22
N LEU A 478 -13.16 -43.40 17.76
CA LEU A 478 -14.10 -42.94 18.80
C LEU A 478 -15.32 -42.17 18.25
N VAL A 479 -15.50 -42.10 16.93
CA VAL A 479 -16.67 -41.48 16.31
C VAL A 479 -17.76 -42.54 16.08
N GLY A 480 -18.82 -42.54 16.90
CA GLY A 480 -19.98 -43.40 16.66
C GLY A 480 -20.91 -43.74 17.84
N LEU A 481 -20.71 -43.25 19.07
CA LEU A 481 -21.64 -43.51 20.18
C LEU A 481 -22.59 -42.32 20.42
N PRO A 482 -23.91 -42.47 20.23
CA PRO A 482 -24.85 -41.39 20.48
C PRO A 482 -25.08 -41.21 21.99
N GLY A 483 -24.98 -39.98 22.49
CA GLY A 483 -25.47 -39.62 23.82
C GLY A 483 -24.45 -39.19 24.88
N LEU A 484 -23.18 -38.93 24.53
CA LEU A 484 -22.20 -38.38 25.47
C LEU A 484 -21.43 -37.20 24.85
N GLY A 485 -21.95 -35.99 25.05
CA GLY A 485 -21.14 -34.78 24.91
C GLY A 485 -20.15 -34.71 26.06
N GLY A 486 -18.86 -34.97 25.81
CA GLY A 486 -17.83 -34.82 26.84
C GLY A 486 -16.54 -35.66 26.80
N PRO A 487 -16.33 -36.73 25.99
CA PRO A 487 -15.19 -37.62 26.25
C PRO A 487 -13.85 -37.14 25.66
N ALA A 488 -13.83 -36.27 24.63
CA ALA A 488 -12.56 -35.78 24.07
C ALA A 488 -11.80 -34.87 25.07
N ALA A 489 -12.53 -33.99 25.77
CA ALA A 489 -11.95 -33.11 26.80
C ALA A 489 -11.50 -33.88 28.05
N LEU A 490 -12.23 -34.94 28.44
CA LEU A 490 -11.90 -35.76 29.61
C LEU A 490 -10.68 -36.66 29.37
N LEU A 491 -10.49 -37.22 28.17
CA LEU A 491 -9.28 -38.00 27.85
C LEU A 491 -8.00 -37.14 27.81
N LEU A 492 -8.10 -35.89 27.35
CA LEU A 492 -7.00 -34.92 27.35
C LEU A 492 -6.64 -34.41 28.75
N ALA A 493 -7.60 -34.36 29.67
CA ALA A 493 -7.37 -34.00 31.07
C ALA A 493 -6.64 -35.08 31.87
N VAL A 494 -6.72 -36.35 31.45
CA VAL A 494 -6.18 -37.51 32.21
C VAL A 494 -4.78 -37.93 31.74
N HIS A 495 -4.39 -37.65 30.48
CA HIS A 495 -3.07 -38.06 29.95
C HIS A 495 -2.38 -36.97 29.08
N PRO A 496 -1.93 -35.85 29.67
CA PRO A 496 -1.19 -34.81 28.95
C PRO A 496 0.11 -35.33 28.30
N ASP A 497 0.78 -36.31 28.92
CA ASP A 497 2.07 -36.84 28.47
C ASP A 497 2.02 -37.62 27.15
N ARG A 498 0.84 -38.02 26.66
CA ARG A 498 0.69 -38.76 25.40
C ARG A 498 0.67 -37.85 24.17
N VAL A 499 0.30 -36.58 24.31
CA VAL A 499 0.34 -35.60 23.21
C VAL A 499 1.79 -35.19 22.91
N SER A 500 2.62 -35.03 23.95
CA SER A 500 4.05 -34.70 23.83
C SER A 500 4.84 -35.79 23.11
N ARG A 501 4.52 -37.08 23.30
CA ARG A 501 5.25 -38.21 22.66
C ARG A 501 5.07 -38.30 21.15
N VAL A 502 3.98 -37.78 20.59
CA VAL A 502 3.78 -37.70 19.13
C VAL A 502 4.63 -36.58 18.52
N ALA A 503 4.91 -35.52 19.28
CA ALA A 503 5.80 -34.43 18.86
C ALA A 503 7.28 -34.83 18.86
N ASP A 504 7.70 -35.77 19.72
CA ASP A 504 9.08 -36.27 19.80
C ASP A 504 9.40 -37.40 18.82
N THR A 505 8.38 -37.99 18.18
CA THR A 505 8.52 -39.06 17.17
C THR A 505 8.25 -38.57 15.73
N ALA A 506 8.03 -37.27 15.55
CA ALA A 506 7.82 -36.65 14.24
C ALA A 506 9.12 -36.68 13.41
N PRO A 507 9.04 -36.96 12.09
CA PRO A 507 10.21 -36.93 11.20
C PRO A 507 10.85 -35.53 11.16
N ASP A 508 12.15 -35.47 10.84
CA ASP A 508 12.91 -34.21 10.76
C ASP A 508 12.17 -33.10 9.98
N PRO A 509 12.25 -31.84 10.45
CA PRO A 509 11.58 -30.73 9.79
C PRO A 509 12.12 -30.51 8.38
N LYS A 510 11.21 -30.49 7.38
CA LYS A 510 11.60 -30.23 5.98
C LYS A 510 12.08 -28.79 5.78
N VAL A 511 11.53 -27.85 6.57
CA VAL A 511 11.91 -26.43 6.58
C VAL A 511 11.77 -25.87 7.99
N THR A 512 12.76 -25.12 8.46
CA THR A 512 12.69 -24.34 9.70
C THR A 512 12.74 -22.86 9.38
N LEU A 513 11.81 -22.10 9.94
CA LEU A 513 11.73 -20.64 9.83
C LEU A 513 12.06 -20.02 11.18
N GLU A 514 13.04 -19.12 11.22
CA GLU A 514 13.29 -18.23 12.36
C GLU A 514 12.97 -16.80 11.95
N ILE A 515 12.09 -16.16 12.71
CA ILE A 515 11.53 -14.83 12.42
C ILE A 515 11.94 -13.90 13.56
N GLU A 516 12.68 -12.85 13.22
CA GLU A 516 13.04 -11.79 14.15
C GLU A 516 12.05 -10.63 14.01
N VAL A 517 11.37 -10.31 15.11
CA VAL A 517 10.32 -9.30 15.18
C VAL A 517 10.73 -8.22 16.17
N GLU A 518 10.56 -6.96 15.78
CA GLU A 518 10.75 -5.78 16.61
C GLU A 518 9.47 -4.96 16.61
N GLU A 519 8.81 -4.91 17.76
CA GLU A 519 7.52 -4.23 17.97
C GLU A 519 7.70 -2.71 18.06
N ARG A 520 6.59 -1.97 17.91
CA ARG A 520 6.60 -0.49 17.94
C ARG A 520 7.08 0.11 19.27
N ASP A 521 7.01 -0.66 20.36
CA ASP A 521 7.53 -0.26 21.68
C ASP A 521 9.03 -0.60 21.87
N GLY A 522 9.71 -1.07 20.81
CA GLY A 522 11.13 -1.42 20.79
C GLY A 522 11.43 -2.83 21.31
N ARG A 523 10.42 -3.63 21.68
CA ARG A 523 10.63 -5.00 22.13
C ARG A 523 11.00 -5.91 20.97
N LYS A 524 11.98 -6.78 21.21
CA LYS A 524 12.42 -7.80 20.24
C LYS A 524 11.99 -9.18 20.72
N ARG A 525 11.53 -10.01 19.78
CA ARG A 525 11.21 -11.42 20.00
C ARG A 525 11.63 -12.26 18.81
N LEU A 526 11.93 -13.52 19.08
CA LEU A 526 12.28 -14.53 18.09
C LEU A 526 11.18 -15.58 18.06
N LEU A 527 10.66 -15.85 16.87
CA LEU A 527 9.73 -16.94 16.63
C LEU A 527 10.44 -18.04 15.83
N GLN A 528 10.20 -19.30 16.20
CA GLN A 528 10.67 -20.45 15.44
C GLN A 528 9.50 -21.33 15.02
N TRP A 529 9.33 -21.52 13.70
CA TRP A 529 8.31 -22.39 13.13
C TRP A 529 8.98 -23.55 12.41
N ASN A 530 8.74 -24.77 12.89
CA ASN A 530 9.21 -25.99 12.24
C ASN A 530 8.09 -26.57 11.39
N LEU A 531 8.31 -26.62 10.07
CA LEU A 531 7.33 -27.07 9.07
C LEU A 531 7.54 -28.56 8.79
N LEU A 532 6.54 -29.37 9.15
CA LEU A 532 6.59 -30.84 9.15
C LEU A 532 5.84 -31.45 7.94
N ARG A 533 5.79 -32.79 7.85
CA ARG A 533 5.27 -33.59 6.71
C ARG A 533 3.98 -33.02 6.08
N HIS A 534 3.99 -32.98 4.75
CA HIS A 534 2.86 -32.67 3.86
C HIS A 534 2.05 -33.96 3.62
N ASP A 535 0.76 -33.97 3.96
CA ASP A 535 -0.15 -35.02 3.49
C ASP A 535 -0.57 -34.74 2.05
N GLY A 536 -0.25 -35.66 1.15
CA GLY A 536 -0.46 -35.53 -0.29
C GLY A 536 -1.93 -35.43 -0.72
N GLN A 537 -2.90 -35.73 0.17
CA GLN A 537 -4.33 -35.61 -0.12
C GLN A 537 -4.99 -34.33 0.40
N ARG A 538 -4.52 -33.74 1.52
CA ARG A 538 -5.22 -32.65 2.22
C ARG A 538 -4.54 -31.28 2.23
N ARG A 539 -3.32 -31.10 1.69
CA ARG A 539 -2.62 -29.79 1.63
C ARG A 539 -2.50 -29.10 3.00
N LEU A 540 -2.21 -29.89 4.05
CA LEU A 540 -2.07 -29.42 5.42
C LEU A 540 -0.62 -29.59 5.90
N LEU A 541 -0.09 -28.53 6.51
CA LEU A 541 1.26 -28.46 7.06
C LEU A 541 1.23 -28.41 8.58
N ALA A 542 1.89 -29.36 9.24
CA ALA A 542 2.06 -29.36 10.69
C ALA A 542 3.15 -28.34 11.11
N VAL A 543 2.82 -27.42 12.02
CA VAL A 543 3.75 -26.39 12.52
C VAL A 543 3.94 -26.54 14.03
N LYS A 544 5.20 -26.76 14.45
CA LYS A 544 5.62 -26.58 15.85
C LYS A 544 6.11 -25.14 16.02
N HIS A 545 5.41 -24.37 16.85
CA HIS A 545 5.66 -22.96 17.09
C HIS A 545 6.33 -22.76 18.45
N GLY A 546 7.38 -21.96 18.50
CA GLY A 546 7.99 -21.50 19.75
C GLY A 546 8.31 -20.01 19.70
N GLU A 547 8.23 -19.36 20.87
CA GLU A 547 8.55 -17.95 21.05
C GLU A 547 9.59 -17.81 22.16
N LYS A 548 10.51 -16.85 22.01
CA LYS A 548 11.44 -16.46 23.07
C LYS A 548 11.86 -15.00 23.00
N ARG A 549 12.32 -14.46 24.13
CA ARG A 549 13.04 -13.18 24.12
C ARG A 549 14.49 -13.39 23.70
N PRO A 550 15.17 -12.37 23.16
CA PRO A 550 16.59 -12.45 22.83
C PRO A 550 17.49 -12.86 24.02
N THR A 551 17.06 -12.60 25.26
CA THR A 551 17.78 -12.96 26.49
C THR A 551 17.58 -14.41 26.92
N ASP A 552 16.58 -15.09 26.38
CA ASP A 552 16.20 -16.44 26.81
C ASP A 552 17.00 -17.49 26.03
N ARG A 553 17.48 -18.53 26.73
CA ARG A 553 18.26 -19.60 26.10
C ARG A 553 17.39 -20.47 25.20
N ASP A 554 16.29 -20.97 25.73
CA ASP A 554 15.43 -21.95 25.06
C ASP A 554 14.14 -21.32 24.54
N PHE A 555 13.59 -21.90 23.47
CA PHE A 555 12.28 -21.54 22.96
C PHE A 555 11.18 -22.19 23.79
N ASP A 556 10.15 -21.43 24.14
CA ASP A 556 8.94 -21.99 24.75
C ASP A 556 8.05 -22.58 23.65
N PHE A 557 8.31 -23.85 23.32
CA PHE A 557 7.57 -24.55 22.27
C PHE A 557 6.19 -24.93 22.75
N TRP A 558 5.19 -24.63 21.93
CA TRP A 558 3.82 -24.99 22.24
C TRP A 558 3.67 -26.51 22.25
N PRO A 559 2.90 -27.07 23.20
CA PRO A 559 2.72 -28.52 23.34
C PRO A 559 1.88 -29.14 22.20
N THR A 560 1.29 -28.34 21.32
CA THR A 560 0.38 -28.78 20.24
C THR A 560 0.92 -28.42 18.85
N VAL A 561 0.73 -29.34 17.90
CA VAL A 561 1.05 -29.15 16.47
C VAL A 561 -0.19 -28.62 15.76
N LYS A 562 -0.05 -27.53 14.99
CA LYS A 562 -1.15 -26.89 14.24
C LYS A 562 -1.09 -27.22 12.75
N THR A 563 -2.22 -27.42 12.09
CA THR A 563 -2.29 -27.58 10.62
C THR A 563 -2.52 -26.24 9.94
N VAL A 564 -1.71 -25.89 8.93
CA VAL A 564 -1.86 -24.66 8.13
C VAL A 564 -1.92 -24.95 6.64
N ASP A 565 -2.33 -23.96 5.85
CA ASP A 565 -2.34 -24.03 4.38
C ASP A 565 -0.93 -24.18 3.78
N ASP A 566 -0.86 -24.87 2.63
CA ASP A 566 0.38 -25.09 1.88
C ASP A 566 1.07 -23.81 1.37
N ALA A 567 0.37 -22.67 1.27
CA ALA A 567 0.94 -21.41 0.79
C ALA A 567 2.23 -21.01 1.51
N LEU A 568 2.28 -21.20 2.84
CA LEU A 568 3.46 -20.93 3.65
C LEU A 568 4.63 -21.86 3.26
N LEU A 569 4.36 -23.15 3.03
CA LEU A 569 5.38 -24.10 2.62
C LEU A 569 5.91 -23.79 1.21
N VAL A 570 5.02 -23.42 0.28
CA VAL A 570 5.37 -23.06 -1.10
C VAL A 570 6.30 -21.83 -1.08
N ALA A 571 5.94 -20.77 -0.36
CA ALA A 571 6.78 -19.59 -0.21
C ALA A 571 8.12 -19.92 0.49
N ALA A 572 8.08 -20.73 1.56
CA ALA A 572 9.26 -21.11 2.32
C ALA A 572 10.20 -22.08 1.58
N ARG A 573 9.75 -22.80 0.55
CA ARG A 573 10.57 -23.70 -0.29
C ARG A 573 11.19 -23.04 -1.51
N ARG A 574 10.72 -21.86 -1.91
CA ARG A 574 11.20 -21.10 -3.06
C ARG A 574 12.74 -20.95 -3.02
N PRO A 575 13.49 -21.36 -4.05
CA PRO A 575 14.96 -21.36 -4.01
C PRO A 575 15.53 -19.95 -3.83
N LEU A 576 16.80 -19.85 -3.44
CA LEU A 576 17.44 -18.55 -3.22
C LEU A 576 17.42 -17.68 -4.48
N GLN A 577 17.56 -18.29 -5.67
CA GLN A 577 17.58 -17.56 -6.95
C GLN A 577 16.28 -16.77 -7.16
N ASP A 578 15.13 -17.36 -6.85
CA ASP A 578 13.81 -16.73 -7.00
C ASP A 578 13.58 -15.55 -6.03
N TYR A 579 14.40 -15.41 -4.99
CA TYR A 579 14.37 -14.26 -4.08
C TYR A 579 15.34 -13.15 -4.49
N ARG A 580 16.20 -13.36 -5.50
CA ARG A 580 17.10 -12.31 -5.97
C ARG A 580 16.30 -11.27 -6.76
N GLY A 581 16.51 -10.00 -6.43
CA GLY A 581 16.01 -8.89 -7.24
C GLY A 581 16.79 -8.76 -8.55
N LYS A 582 16.38 -7.77 -9.36
CA LYS A 582 17.05 -7.45 -10.63
C LYS A 582 18.56 -7.29 -10.45
N LEU A 583 19.31 -7.69 -11.47
CA LEU A 583 20.76 -7.51 -11.46
C LEU A 583 21.11 -6.01 -11.47
N PHE A 584 20.41 -5.25 -12.31
CA PHE A 584 20.44 -3.79 -12.35
C PHE A 584 19.05 -3.24 -12.02
N ASP A 585 18.93 -2.55 -10.89
CA ASP A 585 17.69 -1.84 -10.51
C ASP A 585 17.80 -0.36 -10.87
N LEU A 586 17.85 -0.07 -12.17
CA LEU A 586 18.01 1.29 -12.70
C LEU A 586 17.08 1.56 -13.88
N ALA A 587 16.63 2.80 -14.02
CA ALA A 587 15.88 3.23 -15.19
C ALA A 587 16.81 3.70 -16.31
N GLU A 588 16.36 3.64 -17.56
CA GLU A 588 17.15 4.12 -18.71
C GLU A 588 17.55 5.59 -18.58
N SER A 589 16.70 6.42 -17.96
CA SER A 589 16.99 7.84 -17.72
C SER A 589 18.08 8.08 -16.67
N ASP A 590 18.44 7.07 -15.89
CA ASP A 590 19.51 7.15 -14.90
C ASP A 590 20.88 6.78 -15.48
N LEU A 591 20.90 6.11 -16.64
CA LEU A 591 22.11 5.61 -17.29
C LEU A 591 22.82 6.74 -18.04
N ARG A 592 24.07 7.03 -17.67
CA ARG A 592 24.84 8.16 -18.22
C ARG A 592 25.86 7.72 -19.25
N LYS A 593 26.51 6.58 -19.00
CA LYS A 593 27.60 6.08 -19.84
C LYS A 593 27.60 4.56 -19.88
N ILE A 594 27.86 4.00 -21.06
CA ILE A 594 28.13 2.59 -21.30
C ILE A 594 29.53 2.51 -21.90
N GLU A 595 30.39 1.71 -21.30
CA GLU A 595 31.72 1.42 -21.82
C GLU A 595 31.82 -0.07 -22.08
N VAL A 596 32.09 -0.44 -23.32
CA VAL A 596 32.30 -1.82 -23.75
C VAL A 596 33.77 -2.03 -24.04
N ILE A 597 34.36 -3.05 -23.43
CA ILE A 597 35.72 -3.51 -23.66
C ILE A 597 35.62 -4.87 -24.35
N SER A 598 36.16 -5.00 -25.56
CA SER A 598 36.21 -6.25 -26.34
C SER A 598 37.64 -6.48 -26.83
N GLY A 599 38.37 -7.35 -26.14
CA GLY A 599 39.80 -7.57 -26.32
C GLY A 599 40.60 -6.29 -26.08
N LYS A 600 41.14 -5.71 -27.15
CA LYS A 600 41.87 -4.43 -27.13
C LYS A 600 41.00 -3.24 -27.53
N ASN A 601 39.79 -3.49 -28.02
CA ASN A 601 38.87 -2.47 -28.49
C ASN A 601 38.06 -1.91 -27.33
N ARG A 602 37.79 -0.61 -27.40
CA ARG A 602 37.02 0.11 -26.40
C ARG A 602 35.98 0.97 -27.10
N THR A 603 34.73 0.82 -26.70
CA THR A 603 33.60 1.60 -27.20
C THR A 603 32.97 2.34 -26.04
N GLU A 604 32.95 3.67 -26.08
CA GLU A 604 32.32 4.49 -25.04
C GLU A 604 31.11 5.21 -25.62
N LEU A 605 29.95 4.95 -25.03
CA LEU A 605 28.68 5.57 -25.35
C LEU A 605 28.26 6.46 -24.18
N VAL A 606 27.90 7.71 -24.46
CA VAL A 606 27.43 8.68 -23.47
C VAL A 606 26.03 9.13 -23.87
N GLN A 607 25.14 9.22 -22.90
CA GLN A 607 23.80 9.77 -23.11
C GLN A 607 23.88 11.31 -23.02
N ALA A 608 23.46 11.99 -24.08
CA ALA A 608 23.37 13.44 -24.16
C ALA A 608 22.07 13.84 -24.87
N ASP A 609 21.27 14.72 -24.26
CA ASP A 609 19.99 15.21 -24.80
C ASP A 609 19.00 14.10 -25.19
N GLY A 610 18.94 13.02 -24.40
CA GLY A 610 18.07 11.87 -24.66
C GLY A 610 18.53 10.96 -25.81
N LYS A 611 19.73 11.20 -26.37
CA LYS A 611 20.33 10.38 -27.42
C LYS A 611 21.65 9.78 -26.97
N TRP A 612 21.96 8.60 -27.48
CA TRP A 612 23.26 7.96 -27.27
C TRP A 612 24.25 8.45 -28.32
N LYS A 613 25.44 8.84 -27.88
CA LYS A 613 26.55 9.25 -28.74
C LYS A 613 27.77 8.43 -28.39
N MET A 614 28.49 7.97 -29.41
CA MET A 614 29.80 7.39 -29.25
C MET A 614 30.82 8.51 -29.03
N THR A 615 31.74 8.29 -28.11
CA THR A 615 32.87 9.19 -27.79
C THR A 615 34.21 8.54 -28.09
N THR A 616 34.29 7.22 -27.92
CA THR A 616 35.45 6.38 -28.27
C THR A 616 34.96 5.21 -29.13
N PRO A 617 35.61 4.89 -30.26
CA PRO A 617 36.85 5.48 -30.78
C PRO A 617 36.68 6.83 -31.50
N ALA A 618 35.46 7.29 -31.77
CA ALA A 618 35.19 8.56 -32.42
C ALA A 618 33.95 9.25 -31.82
N ALA A 619 33.90 10.59 -31.96
CA ALA A 619 32.78 11.42 -31.51
C ALA A 619 31.67 11.46 -32.57
N VAL A 620 30.75 10.50 -32.53
CA VAL A 620 29.72 10.27 -33.57
C VAL A 620 28.38 9.85 -32.97
N GLU A 621 27.28 10.21 -33.62
CA GLU A 621 25.94 9.74 -33.24
C GLU A 621 25.78 8.26 -33.66
N ILE A 622 25.27 7.43 -32.75
CA ILE A 622 24.98 6.02 -33.05
C ILE A 622 23.55 5.86 -33.57
N ASP A 623 23.28 4.75 -34.24
CA ASP A 623 21.94 4.35 -34.65
C ASP A 623 21.02 4.25 -33.42
N LEU A 624 19.91 4.99 -33.45
CA LEU A 624 18.95 5.05 -32.34
C LEU A 624 18.41 3.67 -31.97
N GLY A 625 18.10 2.85 -32.98
CA GLY A 625 17.56 1.51 -32.78
C GLY A 625 18.59 0.56 -32.17
N GLN A 626 19.86 0.62 -32.59
CA GLN A 626 20.93 -0.16 -31.99
C GLN A 626 21.21 0.28 -30.54
N GLY A 627 21.28 1.59 -30.29
CA GLY A 627 21.49 2.14 -28.95
C GLY A 627 20.41 1.70 -27.96
N GLN A 628 19.13 1.85 -28.34
CA GLN A 628 18.00 1.43 -27.50
C GLN A 628 17.98 -0.07 -27.22
N ARG A 629 18.29 -0.91 -28.23
CA ARG A 629 18.36 -2.37 -28.03
C ARG A 629 19.45 -2.76 -27.04
N LEU A 630 20.64 -2.16 -27.16
CA LEU A 630 21.76 -2.41 -26.25
C LEU A 630 21.40 -2.03 -24.81
N VAL A 631 20.87 -0.83 -24.62
CA VAL A 631 20.47 -0.30 -23.31
C VAL A 631 19.38 -1.16 -22.67
N SER A 632 18.33 -1.47 -23.43
CA SER A 632 17.22 -2.30 -22.96
C SER A 632 17.69 -3.67 -22.48
N GLN A 633 18.50 -4.37 -23.29
CA GLN A 633 19.04 -5.69 -22.93
C GLN A 633 19.95 -5.68 -21.71
N LEU A 634 20.72 -4.61 -21.50
CA LEU A 634 21.57 -4.45 -20.32
C LEU A 634 20.74 -4.19 -19.05
N ILE A 635 19.75 -3.30 -19.12
CA ILE A 635 18.91 -2.93 -17.96
C ILE A 635 17.96 -4.08 -17.58
N SER A 636 17.43 -4.80 -18.56
CA SER A 636 16.54 -5.95 -18.34
C SER A 636 17.30 -7.26 -18.12
N LEU A 637 18.60 -7.22 -17.86
CA LEU A 637 19.41 -8.42 -17.70
C LEU A 637 18.94 -9.24 -16.50
N ASP A 638 18.37 -10.40 -16.80
CA ASP A 638 18.01 -11.42 -15.82
C ASP A 638 18.92 -12.65 -15.98
N PRO A 639 19.75 -12.98 -14.97
CA PRO A 639 20.60 -14.16 -14.99
C PRO A 639 19.81 -15.45 -15.20
N ARG A 640 20.22 -16.29 -16.17
CA ARG A 640 19.49 -17.53 -16.51
C ARG A 640 19.72 -18.67 -15.52
N GLU A 641 20.95 -18.79 -15.04
CA GLU A 641 21.41 -19.88 -14.17
C GLU A 641 22.64 -19.41 -13.39
N TYR A 642 22.79 -19.85 -12.13
CA TYR A 642 23.95 -19.52 -11.29
C TYR A 642 24.82 -20.76 -11.09
N PHE A 643 26.13 -20.61 -11.25
CA PHE A 643 27.09 -21.72 -11.20
C PHE A 643 27.96 -21.73 -9.95
N ALA A 644 28.29 -20.55 -9.41
CA ALA A 644 29.09 -20.40 -8.20
C ALA A 644 28.65 -19.14 -7.45
N GLU A 645 28.48 -19.25 -6.13
CA GLU A 645 28.11 -18.10 -5.28
C GLU A 645 29.34 -17.30 -4.83
N GLN A 646 30.46 -18.00 -4.58
CA GLN A 646 31.75 -17.44 -4.19
C GLN A 646 32.84 -18.23 -4.92
N PRO A 647 33.08 -17.96 -6.22
CA PRO A 647 34.02 -18.73 -7.00
C PRO A 647 35.44 -18.53 -6.50
N THR A 648 36.21 -19.61 -6.43
CA THR A 648 37.66 -19.56 -6.24
C THR A 648 38.36 -18.97 -7.48
N GLU A 649 39.61 -18.51 -7.33
CA GLU A 649 40.39 -18.01 -8.47
C GLU A 649 40.51 -19.05 -9.60
N LYS A 650 40.61 -20.33 -9.25
CA LYS A 650 40.63 -21.44 -10.21
C LYS A 650 39.31 -21.54 -10.98
N GLU A 651 38.17 -21.49 -10.28
CA GLU A 651 36.86 -21.51 -10.94
C GLU A 651 36.65 -20.29 -11.83
N LEU A 652 37.09 -19.09 -11.41
CA LEU A 652 37.06 -17.90 -12.27
C LEU A 652 37.89 -18.08 -13.54
N ALA A 653 39.04 -18.76 -13.47
CA ALA A 653 39.84 -19.09 -14.63
C ALA A 653 39.13 -20.10 -15.55
N ASP A 654 38.54 -21.15 -14.97
CA ASP A 654 37.78 -22.18 -15.70
C ASP A 654 36.56 -21.59 -16.43
N PHE A 655 35.91 -20.58 -15.84
CA PHE A 655 34.80 -19.84 -16.48
C PHE A 655 35.26 -18.78 -17.49
N GLY A 656 36.55 -18.54 -17.66
CA GLY A 656 37.10 -17.47 -18.52
C GLY A 656 36.86 -16.06 -17.97
N LEU A 657 36.56 -15.91 -16.67
CA LEU A 657 36.27 -14.64 -16.01
C LEU A 657 37.50 -14.01 -15.36
N ALA A 658 38.54 -14.79 -15.04
CA ALA A 658 39.80 -14.29 -14.49
C ALA A 658 40.51 -13.29 -15.44
N LYS A 659 40.41 -13.53 -16.75
CA LYS A 659 40.87 -12.62 -17.79
C LYS A 659 39.80 -12.49 -18.88
N SER A 660 38.68 -11.89 -18.49
CA SER A 660 37.55 -11.63 -19.37
C SER A 660 37.97 -10.75 -20.56
N GLU A 661 37.77 -11.25 -21.78
CA GLU A 661 38.01 -10.48 -23.00
C GLU A 661 36.85 -9.53 -23.34
N LEU A 662 35.67 -9.73 -22.75
CA LEU A 662 34.48 -8.93 -23.00
C LEU A 662 33.88 -8.41 -21.70
N ALA A 663 33.89 -7.09 -21.50
CA ALA A 663 33.33 -6.46 -20.31
C ALA A 663 32.49 -5.23 -20.67
N VAL A 664 31.45 -4.97 -19.89
CA VAL A 664 30.59 -3.79 -20.03
C VAL A 664 30.53 -3.07 -18.70
N ALA A 665 31.00 -1.82 -18.68
CA ALA A 665 30.86 -0.92 -17.55
C ALA A 665 29.68 0.03 -17.76
N LEU A 666 28.80 0.12 -16.77
CA LEU A 666 27.66 1.01 -16.73
C LEU A 666 27.91 2.08 -15.68
N GLU A 667 27.80 3.35 -16.06
CA GLU A 667 27.76 4.46 -15.11
C GLU A 667 26.36 5.06 -15.07
N TYR A 668 25.76 5.10 -13.88
CA TYR A 668 24.39 5.56 -13.68
C TYR A 668 24.22 6.33 -12.37
N LEU A 669 23.19 7.17 -12.30
CA LEU A 669 22.80 7.86 -11.08
C LEU A 669 21.96 6.93 -10.19
N ASP A 670 22.50 6.53 -9.05
CA ASP A 670 21.70 5.86 -8.02
C ASP A 670 20.86 6.91 -7.30
N LYS A 671 19.56 6.97 -7.61
CA LYS A 671 18.62 7.92 -7.00
C LYS A 671 18.50 7.78 -5.49
N ASN A 672 18.74 6.58 -4.94
CA ASN A 672 18.63 6.34 -3.50
C ASN A 672 19.79 6.95 -2.73
N GLU A 673 20.99 6.91 -3.32
CA GLU A 673 22.20 7.47 -2.69
C GLU A 673 22.57 8.86 -3.23
N ASN A 674 21.87 9.32 -4.27
CA ASN A 674 22.15 10.52 -5.04
C ASN A 674 23.62 10.60 -5.48
N LYS A 675 24.18 9.48 -5.95
CA LYS A 675 25.59 9.34 -6.35
C LYS A 675 25.70 8.58 -7.66
N VAL A 676 26.72 8.92 -8.45
CA VAL A 676 27.06 8.16 -9.66
C VAL A 676 27.78 6.88 -9.24
N LYS A 677 27.24 5.74 -9.64
CA LYS A 677 27.85 4.42 -9.46
C LYS A 677 28.35 3.88 -10.78
N ARG A 678 29.39 3.05 -10.71
CA ARG A 678 29.96 2.32 -11.84
C ARG A 678 29.93 0.83 -11.53
N GLU A 679 29.25 0.06 -12.36
CA GLU A 679 29.20 -1.40 -12.26
C GLU A 679 29.76 -2.04 -13.51
N VAL A 680 30.51 -3.14 -13.37
CA VAL A 680 31.19 -3.80 -14.49
C VAL A 680 30.69 -5.24 -14.60
N LEU A 681 30.00 -5.55 -15.70
CA LEU A 681 29.61 -6.89 -16.09
C LEU A 681 30.75 -7.50 -16.92
N ARG A 682 31.39 -8.55 -16.41
CA ARG A 682 32.38 -9.34 -17.13
C ARG A 682 31.72 -10.55 -17.77
N VAL A 683 32.09 -10.83 -19.01
CA VAL A 683 31.61 -11.98 -19.78
C VAL A 683 32.80 -12.91 -20.03
N GLY A 684 32.59 -14.18 -19.72
CA GLY A 684 33.58 -15.25 -19.82
C GLY A 684 33.30 -16.18 -20.99
N SER A 685 33.72 -17.42 -20.83
CA SER A 685 33.65 -18.45 -21.88
C SER A 685 32.21 -18.91 -22.14
N ARG A 686 32.00 -19.46 -23.34
CA ARG A 686 30.75 -20.16 -23.72
C ARG A 686 30.55 -21.41 -22.87
N ILE A 687 29.32 -21.69 -22.48
CA ILE A 687 28.97 -22.81 -21.59
C ILE A 687 28.80 -24.10 -22.41
N GLY A 688 29.91 -24.83 -22.62
CA GLY A 688 29.92 -26.05 -23.41
C GLY A 688 29.28 -25.85 -24.80
N ASP A 689 28.33 -26.73 -25.16
CA ASP A 689 27.60 -26.64 -26.43
C ASP A 689 26.40 -25.66 -26.40
N ARG A 690 26.04 -25.12 -25.23
CA ARG A 690 24.92 -24.16 -25.08
C ARG A 690 25.28 -22.80 -25.67
N LYS A 691 24.26 -22.07 -26.11
CA LYS A 691 24.35 -20.67 -26.57
C LYS A 691 24.49 -19.65 -25.42
N ASP A 692 24.77 -20.10 -24.21
CA ASP A 692 24.91 -19.23 -23.04
C ASP A 692 26.40 -18.99 -22.73
N TYR A 693 26.68 -17.89 -22.05
CA TYR A 693 28.02 -17.48 -21.66
C TYR A 693 28.09 -17.25 -20.15
N TYR A 694 29.20 -17.61 -19.52
CA TYR A 694 29.44 -17.24 -18.12
C TYR A 694 29.58 -15.73 -17.99
N ALA A 695 29.09 -15.16 -16.89
CA ALA A 695 29.21 -13.75 -16.57
C ALA A 695 29.31 -13.53 -15.07
N ARG A 696 29.88 -12.39 -14.68
CA ARG A 696 29.95 -11.92 -13.28
C ARG A 696 29.86 -10.41 -13.23
N LEU A 697 29.14 -9.88 -12.25
CA LEU A 697 29.14 -8.45 -11.95
C LEU A 697 30.21 -8.16 -10.91
N ASP A 698 31.10 -7.19 -11.11
CA ASP A 698 32.23 -6.97 -10.18
C ASP A 698 31.80 -6.63 -8.75
N SER A 699 30.62 -6.04 -8.55
CA SER A 699 30.02 -5.76 -7.24
C SER A 699 29.45 -7.00 -6.52
N ARG A 700 29.34 -8.15 -7.21
CA ARG A 700 28.73 -9.39 -6.70
C ARG A 700 29.63 -10.61 -6.97
N ASP A 701 29.77 -11.50 -6.00
CA ASP A 701 30.67 -12.66 -6.16
C ASP A 701 30.14 -13.72 -7.13
N ALA A 702 28.82 -13.83 -7.27
CA ALA A 702 28.19 -14.94 -7.98
C ALA A 702 28.44 -14.93 -9.50
N VAL A 703 28.72 -16.12 -10.05
CA VAL A 703 28.87 -16.40 -11.48
C VAL A 703 27.56 -16.96 -12.02
N PHE A 704 27.11 -16.41 -13.16
CA PHE A 704 25.84 -16.78 -13.78
C PHE A 704 25.90 -16.85 -15.31
N ALA A 705 24.88 -17.42 -15.93
CA ALA A 705 24.71 -17.47 -17.38
C ALA A 705 23.98 -16.23 -17.93
N ILE A 706 24.49 -15.70 -19.04
CA ILE A 706 23.79 -14.76 -19.92
C ILE A 706 23.54 -15.40 -21.29
N GLY A 707 22.53 -14.91 -22.02
CA GLY A 707 22.21 -15.42 -23.35
C GLY A 707 23.11 -14.88 -24.48
N GLU A 708 23.13 -15.60 -25.61
CA GLU A 708 23.85 -15.23 -26.84
C GLU A 708 23.52 -13.84 -27.36
N GLU A 709 22.28 -13.38 -27.22
CA GLU A 709 21.85 -12.06 -27.71
C GLU A 709 22.64 -10.94 -27.04
N LEU A 710 22.73 -10.95 -25.70
CA LEU A 710 23.48 -9.94 -24.96
C LEU A 710 24.97 -10.00 -25.30
N HIS A 711 25.56 -11.21 -25.32
CA HIS A 711 26.96 -11.40 -25.72
C HIS A 711 27.22 -10.84 -27.13
N THR A 712 26.32 -11.11 -28.09
CA THR A 712 26.46 -10.63 -29.46
C THR A 712 26.33 -9.11 -29.55
N LEU A 713 25.36 -8.52 -28.82
CA LEU A 713 25.14 -7.07 -28.81
C LEU A 713 26.31 -6.30 -28.20
N VAL A 714 26.82 -6.76 -27.05
CA VAL A 714 27.96 -6.12 -26.39
C VAL A 714 29.28 -6.43 -27.09
N GLY A 715 29.37 -7.53 -27.84
CA GLY A 715 30.56 -7.89 -28.61
C GLY A 715 30.65 -7.23 -30.00
N ARG A 716 29.66 -6.44 -30.43
CA ARG A 716 29.65 -5.83 -31.76
C ARG A 716 30.80 -4.86 -31.98
N ASP A 717 31.26 -4.79 -33.22
CA ASP A 717 32.19 -3.76 -33.63
C ASP A 717 31.53 -2.37 -33.50
N ALA A 718 32.29 -1.38 -33.05
CA ALA A 718 31.81 -0.02 -32.88
C ALA A 718 31.22 0.57 -34.19
N LEU A 719 31.73 0.15 -35.35
CA LEU A 719 31.23 0.57 -36.66
C LEU A 719 29.82 0.07 -36.95
N GLU A 720 29.41 -1.07 -36.38
CA GLU A 720 28.06 -1.63 -36.54
C GLU A 720 27.00 -0.86 -35.73
N LEU A 721 27.44 0.00 -34.80
CA LEU A 721 26.55 0.88 -34.04
C LEU A 721 26.23 2.17 -34.80
N LEU A 722 26.93 2.48 -35.89
CA LEU A 722 26.66 3.68 -36.68
C LEU A 722 25.45 3.49 -37.60
N PRO A 723 24.69 4.57 -37.88
CA PRO A 723 23.59 4.52 -38.84
C PRO A 723 24.12 4.14 -40.24
N LEU A 724 23.38 3.32 -40.97
CA LEU A 724 23.69 3.02 -42.38
C LEU A 724 23.19 4.13 -43.31
N GLU A 725 22.28 4.98 -42.84
CA GLU A 725 21.85 6.18 -43.55
C GLU A 725 22.88 7.28 -43.33
N ILE A 726 23.38 7.87 -44.40
CA ILE A 726 24.37 8.96 -44.32
C ILE A 726 23.69 10.23 -43.79
N TRP A 727 22.46 10.48 -44.24
CA TRP A 727 21.55 11.51 -43.75
C TRP A 727 20.12 11.22 -44.22
N SER A 728 19.16 11.98 -43.69
CA SER A 728 17.77 11.99 -44.13
C SER A 728 17.30 13.44 -44.28
N LEU A 729 17.02 13.85 -45.52
CA LEU A 729 16.64 15.21 -45.90
C LEU A 729 15.26 15.20 -46.57
N GLN A 730 14.53 16.32 -46.49
CA GLN A 730 13.34 16.53 -47.30
C GLN A 730 13.75 17.03 -48.69
N ALA A 731 13.40 16.29 -49.74
CA ALA A 731 13.87 16.56 -51.10
C ALA A 731 13.42 17.94 -51.64
N ASP A 732 12.25 18.42 -51.24
CA ASP A 732 11.68 19.71 -51.62
C ASP A 732 12.41 20.93 -51.02
N ARG A 733 13.08 20.74 -49.88
CA ARG A 733 13.95 21.73 -49.24
C ARG A 733 15.33 21.84 -49.87
N ILE A 734 15.72 20.91 -50.75
CA ILE A 734 16.98 21.02 -51.50
C ILE A 734 16.76 22.03 -52.62
N ASN A 735 17.53 23.11 -52.63
CA ASN A 735 17.38 24.20 -53.61
C ASN A 735 18.58 24.34 -54.56
N ARG A 736 19.72 23.70 -54.25
CA ARG A 736 20.89 23.68 -55.12
C ARG A 736 21.64 22.36 -54.99
N VAL A 737 22.04 21.79 -56.12
CA VAL A 737 22.85 20.57 -56.21
C VAL A 737 24.03 20.85 -57.13
N ARG A 738 25.25 20.80 -56.60
CA ARG A 738 26.49 20.90 -57.37
C ARG A 738 27.14 19.53 -57.47
N VAL A 739 27.50 19.11 -58.68
CA VAL A 739 28.07 17.79 -58.96
C VAL A 739 29.42 17.97 -59.65
N GLU A 740 30.44 17.33 -59.09
CA GLU A 740 31.81 17.33 -59.60
C GLU A 740 32.25 15.88 -59.81
N LYS A 741 32.48 15.50 -61.07
CA LYS A 741 32.92 14.16 -61.43
C LYS A 741 34.34 14.21 -61.97
N ALA A 742 35.19 13.28 -61.54
CA ALA A 742 36.56 13.19 -62.02
C ALA A 742 36.59 13.12 -63.56
N GLY A 743 37.41 13.97 -64.19
CA GLY A 743 37.57 14.04 -65.64
C GLY A 743 36.41 14.69 -66.42
N ASN A 744 35.39 15.24 -65.75
CA ASN A 744 34.26 15.91 -66.39
C ASN A 744 34.07 17.34 -65.82
N PRO A 745 33.52 18.29 -66.60
CA PRO A 745 33.15 19.59 -66.07
C PRO A 745 32.11 19.48 -64.95
N ALA A 746 32.25 20.29 -63.90
CA ALA A 746 31.25 20.41 -62.86
C ALA A 746 29.97 21.06 -63.40
N TYR A 747 28.82 20.69 -62.82
CA TYR A 747 27.55 21.34 -63.12
C TYR A 747 26.76 21.63 -61.85
N THR A 748 25.88 22.62 -61.94
CA THR A 748 25.03 23.04 -60.82
C THR A 748 23.57 23.12 -61.26
N LEU A 749 22.70 22.43 -60.54
CA LEU A 749 21.24 22.60 -60.59
C LEU A 749 20.81 23.57 -59.49
N GLU A 750 19.98 24.54 -59.83
CA GLU A 750 19.46 25.53 -58.88
C GLU A 750 17.97 25.77 -59.10
N LYS A 751 17.21 25.81 -58.00
CA LYS A 751 15.78 26.10 -57.99
C LYS A 751 15.58 27.60 -57.81
N LYS A 752 15.05 28.26 -58.84
CA LYS A 752 14.75 29.69 -58.82
C LYS A 752 13.33 29.92 -59.33
N ASP A 753 12.55 30.75 -58.62
CA ASP A 753 11.16 31.07 -58.95
C ASP A 753 10.28 29.80 -59.13
N GLY A 754 10.52 28.78 -58.30
CA GLY A 754 9.79 27.50 -58.34
C GLY A 754 10.21 26.53 -59.45
N SER A 755 11.12 26.93 -60.35
CA SER A 755 11.60 26.09 -61.46
C SER A 755 13.07 25.73 -61.33
N TRP A 756 13.43 24.53 -61.74
CA TRP A 756 14.83 24.09 -61.77
C TRP A 756 15.54 24.56 -63.04
N LYS A 757 16.79 24.97 -62.89
CA LYS A 757 17.68 25.37 -63.99
C LYS A 757 19.06 24.76 -63.78
N LEU A 758 19.73 24.43 -64.87
CA LEU A 758 21.18 24.29 -64.86
C LEU A 758 21.78 25.70 -64.82
N ALA A 759 22.44 26.05 -63.72
CA ALA A 759 23.08 27.36 -63.54
C ALA A 759 24.50 27.39 -64.11
N GLU A 760 25.22 26.27 -63.98
CA GLU A 760 26.60 26.09 -64.43
C GLU A 760 26.72 24.74 -65.19
N PRO A 761 27.61 24.64 -66.20
CA PRO A 761 28.53 25.67 -66.69
C PRO A 761 27.89 26.72 -67.62
N ALA A 762 26.64 26.55 -68.07
CA ALA A 762 25.93 27.53 -68.88
C ALA A 762 24.42 27.57 -68.55
N PRO A 763 23.79 28.73 -68.28
CA PRO A 763 22.38 28.78 -67.87
C PRO A 763 21.42 28.11 -68.88
N ALA A 764 20.65 27.11 -68.43
CA ALA A 764 19.62 26.45 -69.24
C ALA A 764 18.44 25.95 -68.39
N PRO A 765 17.21 25.91 -68.93
CA PRO A 765 16.07 25.28 -68.26
C PRO A 765 16.34 23.80 -67.99
N ALA A 766 15.96 23.33 -66.81
CA ALA A 766 16.08 21.92 -66.43
C ALA A 766 14.70 21.27 -66.26
N LEU A 767 14.57 20.01 -66.70
CA LEU A 767 13.35 19.23 -66.55
C LEU A 767 13.17 18.82 -65.08
N THR A 768 12.22 19.45 -64.39
CA THR A 768 11.93 19.23 -62.97
C THR A 768 11.76 17.74 -62.61
N ALA A 769 11.12 16.94 -63.46
CA ALA A 769 10.94 15.50 -63.19
C ALA A 769 12.29 14.76 -63.05
N LYS A 770 13.28 15.07 -63.92
CA LYS A 770 14.61 14.46 -63.88
C LYS A 770 15.42 14.94 -62.68
N VAL A 771 15.28 16.21 -62.32
CA VAL A 771 15.90 16.74 -61.10
C VAL A 771 15.31 16.06 -59.87
N GLN A 772 13.98 15.86 -59.81
CA GLN A 772 13.34 15.19 -58.69
C GLN A 772 13.79 13.74 -58.52
N GLU A 773 14.00 13.00 -59.62
CA GLU A 773 14.61 11.65 -59.58
C GLU A 773 15.99 11.67 -58.88
N LEU A 774 16.85 12.64 -59.22
CA LEU A 774 18.16 12.82 -58.57
C LEU A 774 18.02 13.20 -57.09
N LEU A 775 17.13 14.14 -56.75
CA LEU A 775 16.90 14.56 -55.37
C LEU A 775 16.42 13.40 -54.49
N ASN A 776 15.58 12.52 -55.02
CA ASN A 776 15.11 11.33 -54.29
C ASN A 776 16.26 10.36 -53.98
N ALA A 777 17.25 10.22 -54.87
CA ALA A 777 18.44 9.40 -54.62
C ALA A 777 19.38 10.05 -53.57
N LEU A 778 19.43 11.39 -53.53
CA LEU A 778 20.33 12.16 -52.65
C LEU A 778 19.73 12.50 -51.28
N SER A 779 18.42 12.42 -51.12
CA SER A 779 17.73 12.79 -49.88
C SER A 779 17.96 11.80 -48.74
N MET A 780 18.09 10.51 -49.06
CA MET A 780 18.29 9.44 -48.08
C MET A 780 19.28 8.37 -48.58
N PRO A 781 20.56 8.74 -48.81
CA PRO A 781 21.56 7.80 -49.28
C PRO A 781 21.92 6.81 -48.18
N ARG A 782 21.82 5.51 -48.51
CA ARG A 782 22.03 4.41 -47.57
C ARG A 782 23.25 3.58 -47.96
N CYS A 783 24.18 3.46 -47.03
CA CYS A 783 25.34 2.58 -47.12
C CYS A 783 24.92 1.11 -46.98
N GLN A 784 25.69 0.23 -47.61
CA GLN A 784 25.60 -1.21 -47.36
C GLN A 784 26.20 -1.57 -46.00
N ARG A 785 27.31 -0.94 -45.63
CA ARG A 785 28.01 -1.12 -44.35
C ARG A 785 28.99 0.01 -44.08
N GLN A 786 29.39 0.12 -42.81
CA GLN A 786 30.45 0.99 -42.35
C GLN A 786 31.82 0.30 -42.51
N VAL A 787 32.88 1.10 -42.65
CA VAL A 787 34.26 0.63 -42.88
C VAL A 787 35.24 1.21 -41.88
N ALA A 788 35.15 2.51 -41.62
CA ALA A 788 36.04 3.21 -40.71
C ALA A 788 35.42 4.50 -40.18
N PHE A 789 35.86 4.97 -39.02
CA PHE A 789 35.46 6.26 -38.46
C PHE A 789 36.16 7.45 -39.15
N ASP A 790 37.33 7.20 -39.75
CA ASP A 790 38.19 8.22 -40.35
C ASP A 790 38.65 7.76 -41.75
N PRO A 791 38.47 8.57 -42.80
CA PRO A 791 38.97 8.31 -44.15
C PRO A 791 40.46 7.99 -44.23
N GLU A 792 41.30 8.51 -43.33
CA GLU A 792 42.73 8.23 -43.32
C GLU A 792 43.06 6.79 -42.93
N LYS A 793 42.16 6.11 -42.22
CA LYS A 793 42.29 4.69 -41.87
C LYS A 793 41.96 3.75 -43.02
N VAL A 794 41.53 4.27 -44.17
CA VAL A 794 41.26 3.49 -45.39
C VAL A 794 42.14 4.00 -46.55
N PRO A 795 43.45 3.71 -46.56
CA PRO A 795 44.33 4.04 -47.68
C PRO A 795 43.81 3.43 -48.99
N GLY A 796 43.93 4.19 -50.08
CA GLY A 796 43.44 3.73 -51.40
C GLY A 796 41.92 3.82 -51.56
N SER A 797 41.17 4.35 -50.59
CA SER A 797 39.72 4.57 -50.72
C SER A 797 39.33 5.53 -51.84
N GLY A 798 40.26 6.35 -52.34
CA GLY A 798 40.00 7.36 -53.36
C GLY A 798 39.16 8.54 -52.87
N LEU A 799 38.93 8.71 -51.57
CA LEU A 799 38.14 9.83 -51.02
C LEU A 799 38.87 11.18 -51.11
N LYS A 800 40.22 11.18 -51.14
CA LYS A 800 41.04 12.39 -51.35
C LYS A 800 40.96 12.90 -52.79
N THR A 801 40.78 12.00 -53.76
CA THR A 801 40.61 12.29 -55.19
C THR A 801 39.31 11.63 -55.67
N PRO A 802 38.15 12.21 -55.31
CA PRO A 802 36.87 11.53 -55.44
C PRO A 802 36.50 11.24 -56.89
N PHE A 803 35.87 10.09 -57.10
CA PHE A 803 35.20 9.76 -58.36
C PHE A 803 34.03 10.71 -58.62
N LEU A 804 33.26 11.01 -57.56
CA LEU A 804 32.10 11.91 -57.60
C LEU A 804 32.00 12.68 -56.28
N ARG A 805 31.82 13.99 -56.35
CA ARG A 805 31.53 14.87 -55.21
C ARG A 805 30.21 15.58 -55.49
N ILE A 806 29.30 15.53 -54.52
CA ILE A 806 28.00 16.17 -54.62
C ILE A 806 27.80 17.08 -53.42
N GLU A 807 27.46 18.34 -53.67
CA GLU A 807 27.15 19.33 -52.65
C GLU A 807 25.69 19.74 -52.74
N LEU A 808 24.96 19.63 -51.63
CA LEU A 808 23.55 19.96 -51.49
C LEU A 808 23.42 21.21 -50.64
N THR A 809 22.72 22.22 -51.15
CA THR A 809 22.24 23.33 -50.31
C THR A 809 20.80 23.05 -49.93
N VAL A 810 20.54 23.05 -48.63
CA VAL A 810 19.22 22.77 -48.05
C VAL A 810 18.69 24.05 -47.43
N GLU A 811 17.47 24.42 -47.77
CA GLU A 811 16.80 25.59 -47.21
C GLU A 811 16.78 25.54 -45.68
N GLY A 812 17.19 26.61 -45.01
CA GLY A 812 17.27 26.70 -43.55
C GLY A 812 18.53 26.09 -42.93
N GLU A 813 19.42 25.45 -43.69
CA GLU A 813 20.75 25.05 -43.23
C GLU A 813 21.81 26.09 -43.64
N SER A 814 22.75 26.41 -42.74
CA SER A 814 23.81 27.40 -42.99
C SER A 814 25.02 26.84 -43.74
N ARG A 815 25.16 25.52 -43.81
CA ARG A 815 26.27 24.83 -44.48
C ARG A 815 25.73 23.78 -45.44
N PRO A 816 26.32 23.62 -46.64
CA PRO A 816 25.92 22.58 -47.56
C PRO A 816 26.29 21.18 -47.01
N ARG A 817 25.52 20.17 -47.42
CA ARG A 817 25.86 18.76 -47.19
C ARG A 817 26.73 18.28 -48.35
N THR A 818 27.82 17.60 -48.04
CA THR A 818 28.73 17.07 -49.06
C THR A 818 28.74 15.55 -49.02
N LEU A 819 28.52 14.90 -50.16
CA LEU A 819 28.72 13.47 -50.36
C LEU A 819 29.96 13.28 -51.21
N VAL A 820 30.94 12.53 -50.70
CA VAL A 820 32.19 12.24 -51.39
C VAL A 820 32.25 10.76 -51.70
N ILE A 821 32.24 10.39 -52.98
CA ILE A 821 32.32 9.01 -53.46
C ILE A 821 33.70 8.79 -54.09
N GLY A 822 34.42 7.80 -53.59
CA GLY A 822 35.79 7.48 -53.97
C GLY A 822 35.92 6.31 -54.96
N GLY A 823 36.98 5.53 -54.76
CA GLY A 823 37.32 4.37 -55.55
C GLY A 823 36.40 3.16 -55.30
N PRO A 824 36.48 2.15 -56.19
CA PRO A 824 35.76 0.89 -56.01
C PRO A 824 36.21 0.16 -54.75
N HIS A 825 35.25 -0.49 -54.08
CA HIS A 825 35.51 -1.35 -52.95
C HIS A 825 35.94 -2.74 -53.42
N PHE A 826 37.11 -3.22 -52.98
CA PHE A 826 37.60 -4.56 -53.27
C PHE A 826 37.70 -5.41 -52.00
N ALA A 827 37.40 -6.71 -52.10
CA ALA A 827 37.78 -7.71 -51.10
C ALA A 827 38.82 -8.64 -51.73
N GLY A 828 40.09 -8.42 -51.42
CA GLY A 828 41.19 -9.02 -52.17
C GLY A 828 41.19 -8.54 -53.62
N TRP A 829 41.23 -9.48 -54.56
CA TRP A 829 41.16 -9.21 -56.01
C TRP A 829 39.72 -9.11 -56.55
N LYS A 830 38.70 -9.47 -55.75
CA LYS A 830 37.31 -9.42 -56.17
C LYS A 830 36.71 -8.05 -55.90
N ARG A 831 36.21 -7.39 -56.95
CA ARG A 831 35.42 -6.17 -56.80
C ARG A 831 34.09 -6.51 -56.12
N ILE A 832 33.76 -5.76 -55.07
CA ILE A 832 32.42 -5.73 -54.48
C ILE A 832 31.65 -4.62 -55.19
N GLU A 833 30.36 -4.82 -55.45
CA GLU A 833 29.50 -3.88 -56.17
C GLU A 833 29.21 -2.59 -55.37
N GLY A 834 30.24 -1.77 -55.15
CA GLY A 834 30.11 -0.49 -54.48
C GLY A 834 31.42 0.28 -54.42
N ARG A 835 31.33 1.52 -53.95
CA ARG A 835 32.46 2.44 -53.78
C ARG A 835 32.50 2.95 -52.35
N PHE A 836 33.69 3.32 -51.89
CA PHE A 836 33.83 4.04 -50.62
C PHE A 836 33.13 5.39 -50.72
N THR A 837 32.39 5.78 -49.69
CA THR A 837 31.75 7.09 -49.59
C THR A 837 31.85 7.65 -48.18
N SER A 838 31.73 8.97 -48.04
CA SER A 838 31.73 9.68 -46.76
C SER A 838 30.92 10.98 -46.82
N PRO A 839 30.23 11.39 -45.73
CA PRO A 839 29.60 12.70 -45.61
C PRO A 839 30.64 13.81 -45.40
N GLY A 840 31.41 14.09 -46.46
CA GLY A 840 32.50 15.06 -46.45
C GLY A 840 33.88 14.44 -46.23
N PRO A 841 34.95 15.25 -46.18
CA PRO A 841 36.33 14.78 -46.12
C PRO A 841 36.76 14.22 -44.75
N SER A 842 35.96 14.41 -43.70
CA SER A 842 36.28 13.99 -42.32
C SER A 842 35.18 13.14 -41.67
N GLY A 843 34.19 12.70 -42.45
CA GLY A 843 33.10 11.86 -41.95
C GLY A 843 33.47 10.37 -41.91
N PRO A 844 32.64 9.52 -41.29
CA PRO A 844 32.83 8.07 -41.35
C PRO A 844 32.84 7.57 -42.80
N VAL A 845 33.62 6.52 -43.05
CA VAL A 845 33.69 5.86 -44.35
C VAL A 845 32.75 4.67 -44.37
N CYS A 846 31.89 4.64 -45.37
CA CYS A 846 31.00 3.53 -45.63
C CYS A 846 31.10 3.07 -47.09
N VAL A 847 30.41 1.99 -47.45
CA VAL A 847 30.29 1.52 -48.83
C VAL A 847 28.91 1.85 -49.38
N LEU A 848 28.85 2.56 -50.51
CA LEU A 848 27.64 2.82 -51.27
C LEU A 848 27.57 1.89 -52.48
N LEU A 849 26.42 1.27 -52.73
CA LEU A 849 26.25 0.31 -53.82
C LEU A 849 26.31 1.00 -55.19
N ASP A 850 26.88 0.32 -56.18
CA ASP A 850 27.00 0.84 -57.55
C ASP A 850 25.65 1.20 -58.17
N GLY A 851 24.58 0.48 -57.80
CA GLY A 851 23.20 0.79 -58.24
C GLY A 851 22.70 2.15 -57.78
N VAL A 852 23.02 2.55 -56.54
CA VAL A 852 22.66 3.86 -55.99
C VAL A 852 23.54 4.94 -56.63
N ILE A 853 24.84 4.67 -56.78
CA ILE A 853 25.78 5.61 -57.42
C ILE A 853 25.37 5.92 -58.86
N ARG A 854 24.88 4.94 -59.64
CA ARG A 854 24.37 5.17 -61.01
C ARG A 854 23.19 6.13 -61.09
N GLN A 855 22.39 6.26 -60.02
CA GLN A 855 21.27 7.22 -59.98
C GLN A 855 21.77 8.65 -59.70
N MET A 856 22.92 8.77 -59.01
CA MET A 856 23.55 10.05 -58.66
C MET A 856 24.53 10.54 -59.74
N ASP A 857 25.23 9.61 -60.41
CA ASP A 857 26.19 9.88 -61.48
C ASP A 857 25.46 10.09 -62.82
N ARG A 858 24.86 11.28 -62.98
CA ARG A 858 24.17 11.70 -64.20
C ARG A 858 24.94 12.83 -64.86
N PRO A 859 25.12 12.84 -66.20
CA PRO A 859 25.68 14.00 -66.89
C PRO A 859 24.70 15.18 -66.85
N ALA A 860 25.22 16.41 -66.92
CA ALA A 860 24.41 17.63 -66.88
C ALA A 860 23.29 17.65 -67.94
N GLN A 861 23.58 17.14 -69.14
CA GLN A 861 22.66 17.12 -70.27
C GLN A 861 21.39 16.27 -70.07
N ASP A 862 21.41 15.32 -69.13
CA ASP A 862 20.23 14.51 -68.78
C ASP A 862 19.14 15.34 -68.08
N PHE A 863 19.52 16.50 -67.53
CA PHE A 863 18.62 17.38 -66.81
C PHE A 863 18.04 18.49 -67.67
N LEU A 864 18.52 18.69 -68.90
CA LEU A 864 18.04 19.76 -69.77
C LEU A 864 16.55 19.56 -70.12
N ASP A 865 15.79 20.64 -70.16
CA ASP A 865 14.43 20.63 -70.70
C ASP A 865 14.47 20.18 -72.18
N PRO A 866 13.74 19.14 -72.59
CA PRO A 866 13.74 18.69 -73.98
C PRO A 866 13.13 19.70 -74.95
N VAL A 867 12.33 20.69 -74.51
CA VAL A 867 11.68 21.65 -75.40
C VAL A 867 12.70 22.61 -76.03
N LEU A 868 12.93 22.47 -77.33
CA LEU A 868 13.91 23.28 -78.08
C LEU A 868 13.34 24.62 -78.50
N ALA A 869 12.13 24.64 -79.03
CA ALA A 869 11.40 25.85 -79.39
C ALA A 869 10.01 25.79 -78.75
N ALA A 870 9.60 26.89 -78.12
CA ALA A 870 8.25 27.06 -77.55
C ALA A 870 7.56 28.19 -78.31
N ILE A 871 7.49 28.07 -79.64
CA ILE A 871 6.86 29.06 -80.52
C ILE A 871 5.40 28.64 -80.71
N PRO A 872 4.40 29.40 -80.25
CA PRO A 872 3.01 29.11 -80.56
C PRO A 872 2.78 29.07 -82.06
N ALA A 873 2.09 28.06 -82.57
CA ALA A 873 1.83 27.91 -84.01
C ALA A 873 1.08 29.12 -84.58
N GLY A 874 0.25 29.78 -83.75
CA GLY A 874 -0.43 31.03 -84.07
C GLY A 874 0.50 32.22 -84.34
N ASP A 875 1.65 32.26 -83.66
CA ASP A 875 2.57 33.40 -83.67
C ASP A 875 3.65 33.28 -84.76
N LEU A 876 3.72 32.16 -85.47
CA LEU A 876 4.69 31.97 -86.53
C LEU A 876 4.27 32.74 -87.78
N ALA A 877 4.96 33.85 -88.05
CA ALA A 877 4.66 34.75 -89.17
C ALA A 877 5.36 34.31 -90.46
N SER A 878 6.62 33.86 -90.35
CA SER A 878 7.33 33.26 -91.49
C SER A 878 8.39 32.26 -91.05
N VAL A 879 8.68 31.31 -91.94
CA VAL A 879 9.78 30.35 -91.82
C VAL A 879 10.64 30.45 -93.07
N GLN A 880 11.91 30.81 -92.90
CA GLN A 880 12.89 30.81 -93.99
C GLN A 880 13.82 29.62 -93.81
N ILE A 881 13.83 28.72 -94.79
CA ILE A 881 14.63 27.50 -94.82
C ILE A 881 15.73 27.67 -95.85
N GLN A 882 16.98 27.64 -95.41
CA GLN A 882 18.17 27.64 -96.26
C GLN A 882 18.80 26.26 -96.26
N GLN A 883 18.96 25.64 -97.42
CA GLN A 883 19.61 24.33 -97.60
C GLN A 883 20.56 24.42 -98.80
N GLY A 884 21.88 24.45 -98.55
CA GLY A 884 22.87 24.77 -99.58
C GLY A 884 22.58 26.13 -100.23
N ASP A 885 22.47 26.18 -101.55
CA ASP A 885 22.16 27.40 -102.31
C ASP A 885 20.65 27.66 -102.46
N ARG A 886 19.79 26.75 -101.96
CA ARG A 886 18.33 26.86 -102.08
C ARG A 886 17.75 27.58 -100.85
N GLN A 887 16.91 28.58 -101.12
CA GLN A 887 16.20 29.35 -100.10
C GLN A 887 14.68 29.27 -100.32
N LEU A 888 13.97 28.66 -99.38
CA LEU A 888 12.50 28.63 -99.33
C LEU A 888 12.02 29.57 -98.22
N THR A 889 11.07 30.45 -98.52
CA THR A 889 10.43 31.31 -97.51
C THR A 889 8.94 31.05 -97.48
N LEU A 890 8.43 30.57 -96.34
CA LEU A 890 7.01 30.43 -96.06
C LEU A 890 6.54 31.65 -95.28
N THR A 891 5.55 32.38 -95.79
CA THR A 891 4.99 33.56 -95.12
C THR A 891 3.49 33.39 -94.95
N ARG A 892 3.00 33.63 -93.73
CA ARG A 892 1.57 33.54 -93.42
C ARG A 892 0.84 34.79 -93.92
N LYS A 893 -0.18 34.61 -94.77
CA LYS A 893 -1.06 35.68 -95.29
C LYS A 893 -2.50 35.35 -94.86
N GLY A 894 -2.91 35.87 -93.71
CA GLY A 894 -4.21 35.53 -93.10
C GLY A 894 -4.24 34.08 -92.61
N GLU A 895 -5.22 33.30 -93.07
CA GLU A 895 -5.35 31.87 -92.73
C GLU A 895 -4.50 30.94 -93.61
N THR A 896 -3.95 31.44 -94.72
CA THR A 896 -3.21 30.63 -95.70
C THR A 896 -1.71 30.95 -95.69
N TRP A 897 -0.91 30.00 -96.16
CA TRP A 897 0.54 30.16 -96.32
C TRP A 897 0.89 30.43 -97.78
N ASN A 898 1.84 31.33 -98.01
CA ASN A 898 2.43 31.58 -99.32
C ASN A 898 3.92 31.20 -99.28
N ALA A 899 4.42 30.54 -100.33
CA ALA A 899 5.80 30.12 -100.42
C ALA A 899 6.55 30.92 -101.49
N THR A 900 7.82 31.24 -101.23
CA THR A 900 8.72 31.86 -102.20
C THR A 900 9.99 31.02 -102.33
N LEU A 901 10.32 30.59 -103.54
CA LEU A 901 11.55 29.84 -103.87
C LEU A 901 12.25 30.54 -105.04
N GLY A 902 13.49 30.98 -104.86
CA GLY A 902 14.25 31.66 -105.92
C GLY A 902 13.61 32.96 -106.45
N GLY A 903 12.79 33.63 -105.63
CA GLY A 903 12.05 34.85 -106.00
C GLY A 903 10.67 34.60 -106.63
N THR A 904 10.29 33.35 -106.89
CA THR A 904 8.97 32.98 -107.42
C THR A 904 8.00 32.65 -106.29
N GLU A 905 6.84 33.29 -106.26
CA GLU A 905 5.75 32.97 -105.32
C GLU A 905 4.85 31.83 -105.84
N PHE A 906 4.45 30.92 -104.94
CA PHE A 906 3.51 29.84 -105.23
C PHE A 906 2.75 29.40 -103.97
N ALA A 907 1.60 28.75 -104.16
CA ALA A 907 0.84 28.14 -103.06
C ALA A 907 1.50 26.81 -102.64
N PRO A 908 1.98 26.67 -101.38
CA PRO A 908 2.55 25.43 -100.89
C PRO A 908 1.48 24.38 -100.58
N ASP A 909 1.89 23.11 -100.51
CA ASP A 909 1.04 22.03 -100.03
C ASP A 909 0.71 22.21 -98.54
N GLU A 910 -0.57 22.37 -98.22
CA GLU A 910 -1.03 22.68 -96.86
C GLU A 910 -0.72 21.57 -95.86
N VAL A 911 -0.72 20.30 -96.28
CA VAL A 911 -0.45 19.15 -95.40
C VAL A 911 0.99 19.21 -94.89
N ASN A 912 1.95 19.45 -95.77
CA ASN A 912 3.37 19.57 -95.41
C ASN A 912 3.65 20.82 -94.58
N VAL A 913 3.02 21.95 -94.89
CA VAL A 913 3.17 23.17 -94.09
C VAL A 913 2.57 23.00 -92.69
N ASN A 914 1.42 22.34 -92.58
CA ASN A 914 0.83 22.01 -91.28
C ASN A 914 1.70 21.03 -90.49
N ALA A 915 2.31 20.04 -91.15
CA ALA A 915 3.25 19.12 -90.49
C ALA A 915 4.48 19.89 -89.96
N LEU A 916 5.10 20.73 -90.79
CA LEU A 916 6.26 21.56 -90.42
C LEU A 916 5.94 22.49 -89.24
N THR A 917 4.85 23.24 -89.33
CA THR A 917 4.45 24.17 -88.27
C THR A 917 4.10 23.45 -86.96
N THR A 918 3.46 22.28 -87.04
CA THR A 918 3.17 21.41 -85.87
C THR A 918 4.46 20.88 -85.22
N THR A 919 5.42 20.41 -86.03
CA THR A 919 6.73 19.95 -85.56
C THR A 919 7.50 21.09 -84.91
N LEU A 920 7.53 22.28 -85.51
CA LEU A 920 8.21 23.45 -84.94
C LEU A 920 7.57 23.95 -83.63
N PHE A 921 6.25 23.82 -83.49
CA PHE A 921 5.51 24.19 -82.27
C PHE A 921 5.87 23.29 -81.07
N SER A 922 6.04 21.99 -81.30
CA SER A 922 6.27 21.00 -80.24
C SER A 922 7.66 20.38 -80.27
N LEU A 923 8.62 21.04 -80.95
CA LEU A 923 9.95 20.50 -81.22
C LEU A 923 10.69 20.18 -79.92
N LYS A 924 10.98 18.90 -79.74
CA LYS A 924 11.71 18.38 -78.59
C LYS A 924 12.99 17.69 -79.02
N ALA A 925 14.04 17.86 -78.22
CA ALA A 925 15.19 16.99 -78.26
C ALA A 925 14.77 15.59 -77.81
N ASP A 926 15.13 14.56 -78.57
CA ASP A 926 15.07 13.17 -78.08
C ASP A 926 16.15 12.94 -77.01
N SER A 927 17.32 13.56 -77.20
CA SER A 927 18.40 13.64 -76.22
C SER A 927 19.33 14.80 -76.55
N TYR A 928 20.26 15.12 -75.64
CA TYR A 928 21.28 16.14 -75.85
C TYR A 928 22.65 15.48 -76.03
N ALA A 929 23.36 15.86 -77.09
CA ALA A 929 24.69 15.33 -77.44
C ALA A 929 25.83 16.06 -76.73
N ASP A 930 25.63 17.35 -76.43
CA ASP A 930 26.62 18.22 -75.79
C ASP A 930 25.94 19.42 -75.13
N TYR A 931 26.58 19.97 -74.10
CA TYR A 931 26.10 21.12 -73.36
C TYR A 931 27.25 21.87 -72.69
N GLY A 932 27.28 23.19 -72.87
CA GLY A 932 28.28 24.04 -72.23
C GLY A 932 28.38 25.44 -72.84
N PRO A 933 29.24 26.30 -72.25
CA PRO A 933 29.44 27.67 -72.70
C PRO A 933 30.21 27.77 -74.02
N ARG A 934 30.89 26.68 -74.43
CA ARG A 934 31.61 26.56 -75.70
C ARG A 934 31.30 25.20 -76.30
N LEU A 935 30.59 25.21 -77.43
CA LEU A 935 30.21 24.01 -78.16
C LEU A 935 31.14 23.82 -79.37
N ASP A 936 31.62 22.60 -79.58
CA ASP A 936 32.34 22.24 -80.81
C ASP A 936 31.34 21.98 -81.94
N LEU A 937 30.90 23.06 -82.60
CA LEU A 937 29.87 22.99 -83.65
C LEU A 937 30.31 22.13 -84.85
N ALA A 938 31.62 22.08 -85.16
CA ALA A 938 32.16 21.29 -86.25
C ALA A 938 31.99 19.79 -86.01
N ARG A 939 32.15 19.33 -84.76
CA ARG A 939 31.89 17.93 -84.37
C ARG A 939 30.49 17.48 -84.77
N PHE A 940 29.50 18.38 -84.76
CA PHE A 940 28.10 18.08 -85.05
C PHE A 940 27.65 18.52 -86.46
N GLY A 941 28.54 19.10 -87.27
CA GLY A 941 28.22 19.67 -88.58
C GLY A 941 27.28 20.88 -88.50
N LEU A 942 27.33 21.63 -87.39
CA LEU A 942 26.53 22.83 -87.15
C LEU A 942 27.27 24.12 -87.53
N ASP A 943 28.58 24.05 -87.76
CA ASP A 943 29.39 25.12 -88.37
C ASP A 943 29.07 25.30 -89.85
N LYS A 944 28.76 24.20 -90.54
CA LYS A 944 28.22 24.14 -91.90
C LYS A 944 26.91 23.34 -91.88
N PRO A 945 25.81 23.96 -91.41
CA PRO A 945 24.56 23.26 -91.19
C PRO A 945 24.02 22.69 -92.51
N PHE A 946 23.46 21.49 -92.44
CA PHE A 946 22.72 20.88 -93.54
C PHE A 946 21.55 21.76 -93.98
N ALA A 947 20.80 22.29 -93.01
CA ALA A 947 19.78 23.29 -93.24
C ALA A 947 19.72 24.29 -92.08
N THR A 948 19.37 25.54 -92.39
CA THR A 948 19.15 26.61 -91.42
C THR A 948 17.71 27.10 -91.53
N LEU A 949 16.95 26.98 -90.46
CA LEU A 949 15.58 27.44 -90.38
C LEU A 949 15.53 28.71 -89.54
N THR A 950 15.16 29.82 -90.16
CA THR A 950 14.92 31.10 -89.50
C THR A 950 13.43 31.25 -89.24
N LEU A 951 13.04 31.23 -87.97
CA LEU A 951 11.67 31.28 -87.48
C LEU A 951 11.37 32.72 -87.04
N ASN A 952 10.46 33.39 -87.74
CA ASN A 952 10.08 34.76 -87.42
C ASN A 952 8.69 34.78 -86.77
N THR A 953 8.61 35.36 -85.59
CA THR A 953 7.37 35.66 -84.87
C THR A 953 7.24 37.18 -84.66
N PRO A 954 6.07 37.72 -84.32
CA PRO A 954 5.93 39.14 -83.96
C PRO A 954 6.85 39.57 -82.82
N ALA A 955 7.18 38.66 -81.89
CA ALA A 955 7.97 38.96 -80.70
C ALA A 955 9.48 38.79 -80.91
N LYS A 956 9.91 37.79 -81.70
CA LYS A 956 11.32 37.42 -81.85
C LYS A 956 11.63 36.66 -83.14
N LYS A 957 12.90 36.69 -83.51
CA LYS A 957 13.52 35.86 -84.54
C LYS A 957 14.38 34.78 -83.89
N GLU A 958 14.13 33.51 -84.21
CA GLU A 958 14.92 32.37 -83.74
C GLU A 958 15.53 31.62 -84.93
N VAL A 959 16.70 31.01 -84.74
CA VAL A 959 17.41 30.29 -85.82
C VAL A 959 17.71 28.88 -85.35
N LEU A 960 17.13 27.88 -86.02
CA LEU A 960 17.38 26.47 -85.80
C LEU A 960 18.36 25.96 -86.86
N LEU A 961 19.51 25.47 -86.41
CA LEU A 961 20.53 24.85 -87.24
C LEU A 961 20.34 23.34 -87.22
N LEU A 962 20.28 22.71 -88.39
CA LEU A 962 20.29 21.26 -88.54
C LEU A 962 21.67 20.81 -88.98
N GLY A 963 22.33 19.99 -88.17
CA GLY A 963 23.69 19.51 -88.37
C GLY A 963 23.74 18.26 -89.24
N LYS A 964 24.80 17.46 -89.08
CA LYS A 964 24.93 16.16 -89.75
C LYS A 964 24.04 15.10 -89.09
N GLU A 965 23.86 13.98 -89.78
CA GLU A 965 23.14 12.82 -89.25
C GLU A 965 23.87 12.26 -88.02
N ALA A 966 23.14 12.08 -86.93
CA ALA A 966 23.66 11.55 -85.66
C ALA A 966 23.61 10.01 -85.64
N GLN A 967 22.50 9.46 -86.11
CA GLN A 967 22.21 8.04 -86.35
C GLN A 967 21.19 7.97 -87.50
N LYS A 968 20.95 6.78 -88.06
CA LYS A 968 20.00 6.61 -89.18
C LYS A 968 18.67 7.32 -88.88
N GLY A 969 18.31 8.31 -89.71
CA GLY A 969 17.07 9.08 -89.58
C GLY A 969 17.09 10.19 -88.51
N ARG A 970 18.09 10.26 -87.63
CA ARG A 970 18.20 11.27 -86.56
C ARG A 970 19.27 12.31 -86.87
N ARG A 971 19.02 13.58 -86.56
CA ARG A 971 19.97 14.67 -86.87
C ARG A 971 20.32 15.51 -85.66
N TYR A 972 21.56 16.00 -85.61
CA TYR A 972 21.94 17.02 -84.63
C TYR A 972 21.21 18.33 -84.91
N ALA A 973 20.82 19.06 -83.88
CA ALA A 973 20.21 20.36 -84.02
C ALA A 973 20.67 21.32 -82.93
N LEU A 974 20.67 22.61 -83.24
CA LEU A 974 20.99 23.67 -82.29
C LEU A 974 20.08 24.87 -82.55
N LEU A 975 19.34 25.30 -81.53
CA LEU A 975 18.69 26.61 -81.55
C LEU A 975 19.75 27.66 -81.17
N GLN A 976 20.06 28.55 -82.10
CA GLN A 976 21.11 29.56 -81.94
C GLN A 976 20.88 30.40 -80.68
N GLY A 977 21.93 30.58 -79.87
CA GLY A 977 21.86 31.27 -78.59
C GLY A 977 21.56 30.36 -77.39
N ARG A 978 21.21 29.08 -77.60
CA ARG A 978 21.13 28.08 -76.52
C ARG A 978 22.46 27.33 -76.34
N PRO A 979 22.80 26.91 -75.11
CA PRO A 979 24.09 26.27 -74.82
C PRO A 979 24.09 24.75 -74.99
N ALA A 980 23.18 24.16 -75.79
CA ALA A 980 23.03 22.71 -75.87
C ALA A 980 22.76 22.23 -77.31
N VAL A 981 23.46 21.16 -77.71
CA VAL A 981 23.26 20.48 -79.00
C VAL A 981 22.29 19.32 -78.80
N ALA A 982 21.14 19.39 -79.46
CA ALA A 982 20.12 18.37 -79.41
C ALA A 982 20.32 17.30 -80.48
N ILE A 983 19.70 16.15 -80.26
CA ILE A 983 19.47 15.12 -81.27
C ILE A 983 17.96 15.04 -81.48
N LEU A 984 17.51 15.32 -82.70
CA LEU A 984 16.12 15.17 -83.07
C LEU A 984 15.79 13.70 -83.35
N ASN A 985 14.55 13.30 -83.11
CA ASN A 985 14.06 11.97 -83.47
C ASN A 985 13.88 11.84 -85.00
N GLU A 986 13.57 10.64 -85.47
CA GLU A 986 13.43 10.35 -86.90
C GLU A 986 12.27 11.11 -87.56
N GLN A 987 11.15 11.24 -86.85
CA GLN A 987 9.94 11.88 -87.35
C GLN A 987 10.14 13.39 -87.56
N ASP A 988 10.67 14.08 -86.55
CA ASP A 988 10.95 15.51 -86.61
C ASP A 988 12.04 15.81 -87.64
N THR A 989 13.06 14.94 -87.72
CA THR A 989 14.12 15.09 -88.73
C THR A 989 13.54 14.99 -90.14
N ALA A 990 12.66 14.03 -90.42
CA ALA A 990 12.07 13.82 -91.74
C ALA A 990 11.18 14.98 -92.19
N VAL A 991 10.48 15.64 -91.26
CA VAL A 991 9.65 16.82 -91.57
C VAL A 991 10.50 18.06 -91.84
N LEU A 992 11.65 18.19 -91.15
CA LEU A 992 12.52 19.37 -91.22
C LEU A 992 13.57 19.32 -92.32
N SER A 993 13.87 18.13 -92.88
CA SER A 993 14.88 17.89 -93.92
C SER A 993 14.32 17.93 -95.33
#